data_AF-A0A851VKN4-F1
#
_entry.id   AF-A0A851VKN4-F1
#
_cell.length_a   1.000
_cell.length_b   1.000
_cell.length_c   1.000
_cell.angle_alpha   90.00
_cell.angle_beta   90.00
_cell.angle_gamma   90.00
#
_symmetry.space_group_name_H-M   'P 1'
#
loop_
_entity.id
_entity.type
_entity.pdbx_description
1 polymer ?
#
loop_
_entity_poly.entity_id
_entity_poly.type
_entity_poly.pdbx_seq_one_letter_code
_entity_poly.pdbx_strand_id
1 'polypeptide(L)'
;IGHPEIFPLLLSAKAQEIFNCRPDEDVTEENCFKCIKKEDIIQDLKTRAKTSDFYPLKKVILEYPGEELLVVFDPNLQYGQNFYMVASEEAKENLLKSLAVVEEREETEEENIEEALEVHKPWVSLGSEKEVEEESLKERDTKIKYKISRARRKFGAPITFTDKNASDDKDSYAECTAYEDDTFSIKMLERDVGVQMVPKLRENSTQTKWTYPKNVSTQYCPRQLSNEAKAESLSSEKLKEFLTAVHIRMEIALQQNEIMNVFFDDWKALAEDQEEGKPDVYLEAYQSFTDVQYLKNRTISCVCWHPTIYGIIAVSAGEQHSDEEQVNLSNKSLLHQSVILLWSFFDPMCLQLVLKAPEDICCFQFSPSDPNIIAGGCVDGQVVLWDISKHETKLQSTVPVAEETTDSAEGEPRAAAGVIEVIAGLMAAERFQQSSIEPPLVRHCAASSMPYTHTKPATDVHWLPCNSEDNQKGGTSDHRGENNLQLVTCSPDCSVLFWDIPSIEHRENFLSQQIKEERRSHMPPDVSDTDEDLDLSWKPLIKINLCERDDSTEYGPTRMNLKELQYRYKRSGKAKSLSALRTPIKESPYTEMSTSSSKNLEVLENISTDFFVGNEDGEVVYSNWKMKIDTSSAKPKHSQKYTLHTETINTLQQSPFFKDIFLSIGGQKFAIWKEGVTNGPILQSSCSAGRYTAGQWSLTRPGVFFIGRDNGNIDIWDLLKKTHEPSHFQNISKSIITFISPSSASAEQHFLAVSDNLGVLHILEICQTLCHPLSNE
;
A
#
# COMPACT_ATOMS: atom_id res chain seq x y z
N ILE A 1 5.49 1.61 16.22
CA ILE A 1 5.75 2.38 14.97
C ILE A 1 4.46 2.33 14.17
N GLY A 2 3.76 3.46 14.07
CA GLY A 2 2.38 3.57 13.60
C GLY A 2 1.41 3.92 14.73
N HIS A 3 1.62 5.08 15.38
CA HIS A 3 0.50 5.70 16.10
C HIS A 3 -0.49 6.18 15.02
N PRO A 4 -1.79 5.87 15.10
CA PRO A 4 -2.76 6.19 14.04
C PRO A 4 -2.92 7.69 13.76
N GLU A 5 -2.32 8.54 14.59
CA GLU A 5 -2.48 10.00 14.58
C GLU A 5 -1.21 10.75 14.15
N ILE A 6 -0.10 10.05 13.87
CA ILE A 6 1.19 10.65 13.49
C ILE A 6 1.53 10.27 12.05
N PHE A 7 1.70 11.27 11.20
CA PHE A 7 1.98 11.10 9.78
C PHE A 7 3.37 11.61 9.42
N PRO A 8 4.25 10.79 8.83
CA PRO A 8 5.57 11.24 8.40
C PRO A 8 5.46 12.21 7.22
N LEU A 9 6.26 13.28 7.25
CA LEU A 9 6.21 14.39 6.30
C LEU A 9 7.63 14.76 5.83
N LEU A 10 7.83 14.80 4.52
CA LEU A 10 9.07 15.31 3.92
C LEU A 10 8.86 16.75 3.46
N LEU A 11 9.40 17.73 4.19
CA LEU A 11 9.39 19.12 3.75
C LEU A 11 10.62 19.42 2.88
N SER A 12 10.40 19.84 1.64
CA SER A 12 11.45 20.35 0.76
C SER A 12 12.00 21.69 1.27
N ALA A 13 13.23 22.05 0.90
CA ALA A 13 13.84 23.32 1.31
C ALA A 13 12.97 24.56 1.01
N LYS A 14 12.21 24.53 -0.10
CA LYS A 14 11.26 25.60 -0.44
C LYS A 14 10.05 25.63 0.49
N ALA A 15 9.50 24.49 0.89
CA ALA A 15 8.41 24.46 1.87
C ALA A 15 8.90 24.84 3.28
N GLN A 16 10.11 24.44 3.65
CA GLN A 16 10.73 24.86 4.91
C GLN A 16 10.88 26.39 5.00
N GLU A 17 11.25 27.04 3.90
CA GLU A 17 11.30 28.50 3.81
C GLU A 17 9.91 29.16 3.84
N ILE A 18 8.90 28.58 3.20
CA ILE A 18 7.54 29.14 3.18
C ILE A 18 6.90 29.11 4.57
N PHE A 19 7.12 28.03 5.33
CA PHE A 19 6.48 27.81 6.63
C PHE A 19 7.39 28.13 7.83
N ASN A 20 8.59 28.68 7.59
CA ASN A 20 9.60 28.97 8.61
C ASN A 20 9.84 27.79 9.54
N CYS A 21 10.23 26.66 8.94
CA CYS A 21 10.57 25.42 9.64
C CYS A 21 11.90 24.85 9.16
N ARG A 22 12.89 25.71 8.92
CA ARG A 22 14.25 25.28 8.55
C ARG A 22 14.97 24.64 9.75
N PRO A 23 15.56 23.44 9.58
CA PRO A 23 16.41 22.83 10.60
C PRO A 23 17.55 23.77 10.99
N ASP A 24 17.88 23.82 12.29
CA ASP A 24 18.96 24.63 12.89
C ASP A 24 18.78 26.17 12.83
N GLU A 25 17.77 26.68 12.12
CA GLU A 25 17.40 28.10 12.10
C GLU A 25 16.07 28.37 12.83
N ASP A 26 14.98 27.72 12.39
CA ASP A 26 13.63 27.94 12.91
C ASP A 26 13.16 26.84 13.87
N VAL A 27 13.72 25.64 13.74
CA VAL A 27 13.40 24.44 14.53
C VAL A 27 14.70 23.76 14.93
N THR A 28 14.90 23.54 16.23
CA THR A 28 16.12 22.94 16.82
C THR A 28 15.78 21.65 17.56
N GLU A 29 16.77 20.90 18.05
CA GLU A 29 16.51 19.70 18.86
C GLU A 29 15.77 20.04 20.18
N GLU A 30 16.03 21.21 20.76
CA GLU A 30 15.40 21.71 21.98
C GLU A 30 13.99 22.27 21.71
N ASN A 31 13.80 23.01 20.61
CA ASN A 31 12.51 23.51 20.16
C ASN A 31 12.12 22.84 18.84
N CYS A 32 11.65 21.59 18.96
CA CYS A 32 11.50 20.68 17.83
C CYS A 32 10.16 20.80 17.08
N PHE A 33 9.28 21.74 17.41
CA PHE A 33 7.94 21.80 16.81
C PHE A 33 7.51 23.19 16.36
N LYS A 34 6.61 23.23 15.37
CA LYS A 34 6.02 24.46 14.82
C LYS A 34 4.52 24.27 14.60
N CYS A 35 3.72 25.22 15.09
CA CYS A 35 2.30 25.31 14.77
C CYS A 35 2.12 26.11 13.47
N ILE A 36 1.51 25.49 12.46
CA ILE A 36 1.22 26.09 11.16
C ILE A 36 -0.30 26.19 11.00
N LYS A 37 -0.78 27.34 10.53
CA LYS A 37 -2.22 27.56 10.29
C LYS A 37 -2.70 26.70 9.13
N LYS A 38 -3.88 26.10 9.30
CA LYS A 38 -4.53 25.27 8.29
C LYS A 38 -4.80 26.07 7.01
N GLU A 39 -5.18 27.35 7.13
CA GLU A 39 -5.44 28.22 5.99
C GLU A 39 -4.20 28.41 5.11
N ASP A 40 -3.02 28.55 5.70
CA ASP A 40 -1.76 28.76 4.98
C ASP A 40 -1.37 27.50 4.20
N ILE A 41 -1.57 26.32 4.79
CA ILE A 41 -1.35 25.03 4.13
C ILE A 41 -2.35 24.83 2.98
N ILE A 42 -3.63 25.19 3.18
CA ILE A 42 -4.64 25.12 2.12
C ILE A 42 -4.33 26.10 0.99
N GLN A 43 -3.83 27.30 1.31
CA GLN A 43 -3.42 28.28 0.30
C GLN A 43 -2.21 27.76 -0.49
N ASP A 44 -1.25 27.12 0.17
CA ASP A 44 -0.11 26.49 -0.47
C ASP A 44 -0.51 25.31 -1.37
N LEU A 45 -1.44 24.47 -0.92
CA LEU A 45 -2.03 23.39 -1.73
C LEU A 45 -2.76 23.93 -2.98
N LYS A 46 -3.35 25.13 -2.90
CA LYS A 46 -3.98 25.79 -4.06
C LYS A 46 -2.96 26.38 -5.03
N THR A 47 -1.85 26.95 -4.54
CA THR A 47 -0.84 27.60 -5.38
C THR A 47 0.12 26.59 -6.04
N ARG A 48 0.58 25.58 -5.28
CA ARG A 48 1.57 24.60 -5.74
C ARG A 48 0.98 23.26 -6.18
N ALA A 49 -0.29 22.98 -5.86
CA ALA A 49 -1.01 21.76 -6.24
C ALA A 49 -0.19 20.48 -5.95
N LYS A 50 0.05 19.63 -6.97
CA LYS A 50 0.85 18.39 -6.87
C LYS A 50 2.32 18.60 -6.46
N THR A 51 2.79 19.84 -6.45
CA THR A 51 4.16 20.22 -6.06
C THR A 51 4.27 20.63 -4.59
N SER A 52 3.16 20.70 -3.85
CA SER A 52 3.20 20.96 -2.41
C SER A 52 3.53 19.68 -1.67
N ASP A 53 4.44 19.77 -0.70
CA ASP A 53 4.87 18.64 0.13
C ASP A 53 3.73 18.12 1.05
N PHE A 54 2.69 18.93 1.27
CA PHE A 54 1.49 18.56 2.00
C PHE A 54 0.43 17.85 1.12
N TYR A 55 0.65 17.72 -0.19
CA TYR A 55 -0.30 17.11 -1.13
C TYR A 55 -0.68 15.66 -0.77
N PRO A 56 0.25 14.77 -0.35
CA PRO A 56 -0.10 13.41 0.07
C PRO A 56 -1.03 13.36 1.28
N LEU A 57 -0.94 14.35 2.18
CA LEU A 57 -1.75 14.44 3.40
C LEU A 57 -2.95 15.39 3.26
N LYS A 58 -3.33 15.77 2.03
CA LYS A 58 -4.41 16.74 1.76
C LYS A 58 -5.74 16.33 2.39
N LYS A 59 -6.13 15.04 2.32
CA LYS A 59 -7.39 14.54 2.90
C LYS A 59 -7.40 14.75 4.43
N VAL A 60 -6.31 14.31 5.08
CA VAL A 60 -6.09 14.44 6.53
C VAL A 60 -6.13 15.91 6.99
N ILE A 61 -5.48 16.83 6.26
CA ILE A 61 -5.46 18.26 6.59
C ILE A 61 -6.86 18.87 6.46
N LEU A 62 -7.64 18.48 5.45
CA LEU A 62 -9.00 19.00 5.25
C LEU A 62 -9.96 18.52 6.34
N GLU A 63 -9.85 17.26 6.74
CA GLU A 63 -10.68 16.61 7.78
C GLU A 63 -10.29 17.02 9.22
N TYR A 64 -9.08 17.53 9.42
CA TYR A 64 -8.61 17.98 10.74
C TYR A 64 -9.52 19.08 11.33
N PRO A 65 -10.06 18.92 12.56
CA PRO A 65 -11.05 19.83 13.13
C PRO A 65 -10.48 21.19 13.60
N GLY A 66 -9.18 21.27 13.91
CA GLY A 66 -8.56 22.48 14.44
C GLY A 66 -8.07 23.48 13.38
N GLU A 67 -7.84 24.72 13.79
CA GLU A 67 -7.32 25.81 12.93
C GLU A 67 -5.80 25.74 12.73
N GLU A 68 -5.07 25.06 13.62
CA GLU A 68 -3.60 24.97 13.57
C GLU A 68 -3.14 23.51 13.68
N LEU A 69 -2.26 23.10 12.76
CA LEU A 69 -1.61 21.79 12.75
C LEU A 69 -0.21 21.88 13.36
N LEU A 70 0.16 20.84 14.11
CA LEU A 70 1.48 20.72 14.73
C LEU A 70 2.40 19.91 13.81
N VAL A 71 3.51 20.52 13.39
CA VAL A 71 4.58 19.86 12.63
C VAL A 71 5.81 19.79 13.50
N VAL A 72 6.38 18.59 13.66
CA VAL A 72 7.52 18.31 14.52
C VAL A 72 8.71 17.85 13.67
N PHE A 73 9.89 18.38 13.98
CA PHE A 73 11.16 17.99 13.39
C PHE A 73 11.69 16.73 14.09
N ASP A 74 12.04 15.72 13.30
CA ASP A 74 12.52 14.42 13.77
C ASP A 74 13.96 14.19 13.27
N PRO A 75 14.98 14.69 13.99
CA PRO A 75 16.38 14.53 13.59
C PRO A 75 16.83 13.06 13.59
N ASN A 76 16.16 12.22 14.40
CA ASN A 76 16.50 10.81 14.58
C ASN A 76 15.77 9.88 13.59
N LEU A 77 14.92 10.43 12.72
CA LEU A 77 14.12 9.68 11.74
C LEU A 77 13.32 8.53 12.37
N GLN A 78 12.81 8.71 13.59
CA GLN A 78 12.00 7.70 14.30
C GLN A 78 10.74 7.31 13.50
N TYR A 79 10.17 8.27 12.77
CA TYR A 79 9.01 8.07 11.89
C TYR A 79 9.38 7.99 10.40
N GLY A 80 10.67 7.92 10.07
CA GLY A 80 11.18 7.63 8.73
C GLY A 80 11.32 8.83 7.77
N GLN A 81 10.89 10.02 8.17
CA GLN A 81 11.03 11.27 7.42
C GLN A 81 11.56 12.37 8.35
N ASN A 82 12.08 13.47 7.79
CA ASN A 82 12.69 14.57 8.55
C ASN A 82 11.69 15.34 9.43
N PHE A 83 10.40 15.31 9.09
CA PHE A 83 9.33 15.89 9.89
C PHE A 83 8.20 14.87 10.06
N TYR A 84 7.34 15.09 11.04
CA TYR A 84 6.03 14.44 11.11
C TYR A 84 4.96 15.43 11.53
N MET A 85 3.72 15.15 11.14
CA MET A 85 2.55 15.95 11.45
C MET A 85 1.63 15.16 12.38
N VAL A 86 1.04 15.86 13.35
CA VAL A 86 0.05 15.32 14.27
C VAL A 86 -1.34 15.72 13.78
N ALA A 87 -2.18 14.72 13.46
CA ALA A 87 -3.49 14.93 12.85
C ALA A 87 -4.67 14.71 13.82
N SER A 88 -4.42 14.67 15.13
CA SER A 88 -5.44 14.58 16.18
C SER A 88 -5.27 15.72 17.17
N GLU A 89 -6.36 16.39 17.52
CA GLU A 89 -6.36 17.51 18.48
C GLU A 89 -5.99 17.03 19.89
N GLU A 90 -6.45 15.83 20.26
CA GLU A 90 -6.08 15.18 21.54
C GLU A 90 -4.57 14.89 21.61
N ALA A 91 -3.99 14.39 20.52
CA ALA A 91 -2.54 14.13 20.44
C ALA A 91 -1.73 15.43 20.45
N LYS A 92 -2.19 16.47 19.74
CA LYS A 92 -1.59 17.81 19.77
C LYS A 92 -1.58 18.37 21.19
N GLU A 93 -2.71 18.33 21.90
CA GLU A 93 -2.79 18.81 23.28
C GLU A 93 -1.92 18.01 24.24
N ASN A 94 -1.85 16.68 24.09
CA ASN A 94 -1.04 15.84 24.96
C ASN A 94 0.46 16.09 24.77
N LEU A 95 0.92 16.29 23.53
CA LEU A 95 2.30 16.68 23.24
C LEU A 95 2.63 18.06 23.83
N LEU A 96 1.75 19.06 23.62
CA LEU A 96 1.95 20.39 24.20
C LEU A 96 1.94 20.38 25.73
N LYS A 97 1.06 19.60 26.37
CA LYS A 97 1.05 19.42 27.83
C LYS A 97 2.32 18.74 28.33
N SER A 98 2.84 17.74 27.61
CA SER A 98 4.08 17.07 27.98
C SER A 98 5.29 17.99 27.91
N LEU A 99 5.31 18.91 26.94
CA LEU A 99 6.37 19.90 26.74
C LEU A 99 6.28 21.05 27.76
N ALA A 100 5.07 21.51 28.11
CA ALA A 100 4.87 22.49 29.17
C ALA A 100 5.33 21.97 30.55
N VAL A 101 5.23 20.66 30.81
CA VAL A 101 5.75 20.03 32.04
C VAL A 101 7.29 19.96 32.05
N VAL A 102 7.94 19.99 30.88
CA VAL A 102 9.41 20.08 30.78
C VAL A 102 9.85 21.52 31.01
N GLU A 103 9.18 22.52 30.41
CA GLU A 103 9.45 23.94 30.68
C GLU A 103 9.22 24.29 32.17
N GLU A 104 8.16 23.77 32.83
CA GLU A 104 7.96 23.99 34.27
C GLU A 104 9.04 23.30 35.15
N ARG A 105 9.66 22.21 34.66
CA ARG A 105 10.80 21.55 35.33
C ARG A 105 12.11 22.29 35.13
N GLU A 106 12.31 22.89 33.97
CA GLU A 106 13.48 23.72 33.68
C GLU A 106 13.38 25.08 34.38
N GLU A 107 12.20 25.70 34.47
CA GLU A 107 11.99 26.91 35.28
C GLU A 107 12.25 26.66 36.79
N THR A 108 11.94 25.47 37.31
CA THR A 108 12.28 25.10 38.70
C THR A 108 13.77 24.77 38.91
N GLU A 109 14.52 24.48 37.85
CA GLU A 109 15.98 24.34 37.90
C GLU A 109 16.70 25.69 37.66
N GLU A 110 16.14 26.59 36.86
CA GLU A 110 16.66 27.95 36.62
C GLU A 110 16.43 28.92 37.79
N GLU A 111 15.39 28.72 38.61
CA GLU A 111 15.21 29.47 39.87
C GLU A 111 16.32 29.19 40.92
N ASN A 112 17.24 28.24 40.67
CA ASN A 112 18.42 27.97 41.51
C ASN A 112 19.73 28.62 41.00
N ILE A 113 19.69 29.49 39.98
CA ILE A 113 20.85 30.33 39.63
C ILE A 113 20.75 31.65 40.39
N GLU A 114 21.41 31.68 41.55
CA GLU A 114 21.60 32.86 42.38
C GLU A 114 22.06 34.08 41.59
N GLU A 115 21.44 35.22 41.89
CA GLU A 115 21.89 36.57 41.55
C GLU A 115 23.41 36.73 41.75
N ALA A 116 24.16 36.78 40.66
CA ALA A 116 25.52 37.33 40.69
C ALA A 116 25.41 38.85 40.94
N LEU A 117 25.43 39.26 42.21
CA LEU A 117 25.60 40.65 42.60
C LEU A 117 26.87 41.21 41.95
N GLU A 118 26.71 42.22 41.08
CA GLU A 118 27.84 43.00 40.57
C GLU A 118 28.59 43.65 41.76
N VAL A 119 29.77 43.11 42.07
CA VAL A 119 30.67 43.71 43.05
C VAL A 119 31.23 45.01 42.46
N HIS A 120 30.65 46.15 42.85
CA HIS A 120 31.24 47.46 42.58
C HIS A 120 32.67 47.50 43.13
N LYS A 121 33.66 47.68 42.25
CA LYS A 121 35.04 47.91 42.67
C LYS A 121 35.13 49.25 43.43
N PRO A 122 35.88 49.34 44.54
CA PRO A 122 36.02 50.58 45.28
C PRO A 122 36.68 51.67 44.41
N TRP A 123 36.18 52.90 44.54
CA TRP A 123 36.71 54.09 43.86
C TRP A 123 38.19 54.29 44.19
N VAL A 124 39.02 54.51 43.16
CA VAL A 124 40.45 54.78 43.31
C VAL A 124 40.69 56.28 43.08
N SER A 125 41.04 56.97 44.16
CA SER A 125 41.42 58.39 44.14
C SER A 125 42.67 58.64 43.31
N LEU A 126 42.58 59.56 42.34
CA LEU A 126 43.73 60.05 41.56
C LEU A 126 44.17 61.47 41.97
N GLY A 127 43.76 61.95 43.16
CA GLY A 127 44.29 63.16 43.79
C GLY A 127 43.58 64.48 43.47
N SER A 128 42.63 64.53 42.54
CA SER A 128 41.83 65.74 42.21
C SER A 128 40.72 66.05 43.22
N GLU A 129 40.45 65.13 44.14
CA GLU A 129 39.34 65.20 45.10
C GLU A 129 39.45 66.40 46.04
N LYS A 130 40.70 66.79 46.35
CA LYS A 130 40.99 67.87 47.27
C LYS A 130 40.69 69.25 46.67
N GLU A 131 41.00 69.45 45.39
CA GLU A 131 40.64 70.68 44.67
C GLU A 131 39.12 70.75 44.47
N VAL A 132 38.48 69.63 44.14
CA VAL A 132 37.02 69.57 43.99
C VAL A 132 36.31 69.83 45.33
N GLU A 133 36.81 69.33 46.45
CA GLU A 133 36.26 69.66 47.77
C GLU A 133 36.47 71.12 48.17
N GLU A 134 37.58 71.74 47.78
CA GLU A 134 37.90 73.14 48.09
C GLU A 134 37.08 74.13 47.25
N GLU A 135 36.81 73.80 45.98
CA GLU A 135 35.93 74.60 45.11
C GLU A 135 34.44 74.28 45.29
N SER A 136 34.10 73.17 45.95
CA SER A 136 32.71 72.81 46.21
C SER A 136 32.04 73.84 47.14
N LEU A 137 31.01 74.50 46.62
CA LEU A 137 30.15 75.41 47.36
C LEU A 137 29.40 74.66 48.46
N LYS A 138 29.97 74.63 49.67
CA LYS A 138 29.30 74.06 50.86
C LYS A 138 28.25 75.06 51.33
N GLU A 139 26.96 74.74 51.20
CA GLU A 139 25.86 75.51 51.81
C GLU A 139 26.10 75.61 53.33
N ARG A 140 26.42 76.81 53.83
CA ARG A 140 26.75 77.04 55.25
C ARG A 140 25.58 77.54 56.11
N ASP A 141 24.35 77.46 55.63
CA ASP A 141 23.19 77.88 56.40
C ASP A 141 22.44 76.67 56.98
N THR A 142 22.31 76.63 58.31
CA THR A 142 21.50 75.63 59.01
C THR A 142 20.04 75.76 58.60
N LYS A 143 19.56 74.86 57.73
CA LYS A 143 18.16 74.83 57.28
C LYS A 143 17.24 74.43 58.44
N ILE A 144 16.38 75.35 58.87
CA ILE A 144 15.40 75.11 59.94
C ILE A 144 14.32 74.15 59.41
N LYS A 145 14.21 72.97 60.02
CA LYS A 145 13.13 72.00 59.75
C LYS A 145 12.02 72.17 60.78
N TYR A 146 10.83 72.56 60.33
CA TYR A 146 9.62 72.53 61.14
C TYR A 146 8.89 71.19 60.97
N LYS A 147 8.43 70.62 62.08
CA LYS A 147 7.52 69.46 62.09
C LYS A 147 6.17 69.89 62.65
N ILE A 148 5.18 70.01 61.79
CA ILE A 148 3.81 70.32 62.17
C ILE A 148 3.05 68.99 62.27
N SER A 149 2.47 68.71 63.44
CA SER A 149 1.66 67.52 63.68
C SER A 149 0.25 67.90 64.14
N ARG A 150 -0.76 67.24 63.56
CA ARG A 150 -2.17 67.39 63.94
C ARG A 150 -2.76 66.01 64.22
N ALA A 151 -3.63 65.91 65.23
CA ALA A 151 -4.29 64.65 65.57
C ALA A 151 -5.14 64.12 64.40
N ARG A 152 -5.01 62.83 64.06
CA ARG A 152 -5.58 62.20 62.85
C ARG A 152 -7.10 62.37 62.73
N ARG A 153 -7.84 62.35 63.84
CA ARG A 153 -9.30 62.61 63.87
C ARG A 153 -9.72 64.01 63.37
N LYS A 154 -8.77 64.95 63.27
CA LYS A 154 -9.01 66.32 62.79
C LYS A 154 -8.52 66.54 61.35
N PHE A 155 -7.98 65.52 60.70
CA PHE A 155 -7.65 65.58 59.26
C PHE A 155 -8.92 65.34 58.44
N GLY A 156 -9.18 66.22 57.47
CA GLY A 156 -10.37 66.14 56.60
C GLY A 156 -11.69 66.62 57.22
N ALA A 157 -11.68 67.12 58.46
CA ALA A 157 -12.85 67.79 59.03
C ALA A 157 -13.10 69.12 58.27
N PRO A 158 -14.36 69.50 57.99
CA PRO A 158 -14.66 70.75 57.30
C PRO A 158 -14.14 71.94 58.11
N ILE A 159 -13.32 72.76 57.48
CA ILE A 159 -12.74 73.97 58.07
C ILE A 159 -13.49 75.16 57.49
N THR A 160 -14.13 75.93 58.35
CA THR A 160 -14.61 77.27 58.00
C THR A 160 -13.46 78.24 58.21
N PHE A 161 -12.98 78.82 57.12
CA PHE A 161 -12.00 79.89 57.18
C PHE A 161 -12.72 81.19 57.55
N THR A 162 -12.15 81.93 58.49
CA THR A 162 -12.58 83.27 58.86
C THR A 162 -11.34 84.14 58.88
N ASP A 163 -11.42 85.34 58.31
CA ASP A 163 -10.37 86.32 58.47
C ASP A 163 -10.29 86.71 59.95
N LYS A 164 -9.14 86.46 60.57
CA LYS A 164 -8.87 86.83 61.96
C LYS A 164 -7.77 87.87 61.98
N ASN A 165 -7.95 88.89 62.82
CA ASN A 165 -6.97 89.95 62.96
C ASN A 165 -5.81 89.46 63.84
N ALA A 166 -4.57 89.83 63.49
CA ALA A 166 -3.36 89.29 64.11
C ALA A 166 -3.19 89.66 65.61
N SER A 167 -4.03 90.55 66.13
CA SER A 167 -4.07 90.99 67.52
C SER A 167 -4.82 90.06 68.47
N ASP A 168 -5.61 89.12 67.95
CA ASP A 168 -6.66 88.46 68.74
C ASP A 168 -6.18 87.19 69.49
N ASP A 169 -5.01 86.65 69.16
CA ASP A 169 -4.37 85.53 69.87
C ASP A 169 -2.92 85.88 70.26
N LYS A 170 -2.56 85.64 71.52
CA LYS A 170 -1.24 85.99 72.10
C LYS A 170 -0.06 85.22 71.50
N ASP A 171 -0.31 84.12 70.79
CA ASP A 171 0.73 83.21 70.28
C ASP A 171 0.96 83.32 68.75
N SER A 172 0.31 84.28 68.08
CA SER A 172 0.32 84.38 66.61
C SER A 172 1.32 85.37 65.99
N TYR A 173 2.09 86.12 66.79
CA TYR A 173 3.11 87.03 66.24
C TYR A 173 4.33 87.19 67.17
N ALA A 174 5.53 86.96 66.62
CA ALA A 174 6.79 87.43 67.18
C ALA A 174 7.36 88.46 66.19
N GLU A 175 7.18 89.74 66.49
CA GLU A 175 7.77 90.82 65.72
C GLU A 175 9.28 90.85 65.97
N CYS A 176 10.08 90.56 64.95
CA CYS A 176 11.54 90.72 65.01
C CYS A 176 11.89 92.07 64.38
N THR A 177 11.87 93.13 65.19
CA THR A 177 12.37 94.44 64.75
C THR A 177 13.90 94.42 64.67
N ALA A 178 14.44 95.04 63.62
CA ALA A 178 15.89 95.18 63.47
C ALA A 178 16.43 96.06 64.61
N TYR A 179 17.39 95.53 65.36
CA TYR A 179 18.18 96.27 66.34
C TYR A 179 19.53 96.61 65.70
N GLU A 180 19.94 97.88 65.76
CA GLU A 180 21.28 98.28 65.36
C GLU A 180 22.28 97.73 66.38
N ASP A 181 23.03 96.70 65.98
CA ASP A 181 24.09 96.13 66.79
C ASP A 181 25.36 96.98 66.65
N ASP A 182 25.61 97.81 67.66
CA ASP A 182 26.77 98.71 67.72
C ASP A 182 28.12 97.97 67.79
N THR A 183 28.12 96.63 67.91
CA THR A 183 29.38 95.85 68.06
C THR A 183 30.14 95.58 66.77
N PHE A 184 29.59 95.88 65.59
CA PHE A 184 30.25 95.59 64.30
C PHE A 184 30.46 96.81 63.41
N SER A 185 31.46 97.64 63.75
CA SER A 185 31.93 98.73 62.89
C SER A 185 33.13 98.32 62.03
N ILE A 186 32.97 97.36 61.11
CA ILE A 186 34.02 97.05 60.13
C ILE A 186 33.84 98.00 58.93
N LYS A 187 34.77 98.96 58.78
CA LYS A 187 34.84 99.84 57.60
C LYS A 187 35.40 99.08 56.41
N MET A 188 34.53 98.62 55.52
CA MET A 188 34.91 98.03 54.23
C MET A 188 35.24 99.15 53.24
N LEU A 189 36.52 99.28 52.86
CA LEU A 189 37.02 100.42 52.06
C LEU A 189 36.97 100.20 50.55
N GLU A 190 36.96 98.95 50.09
CA GLU A 190 36.85 98.63 48.66
C GLU A 190 35.99 97.38 48.50
N ARG A 191 35.06 97.44 47.55
CA ARG A 191 34.13 96.35 47.25
C ARG A 191 34.07 96.23 45.74
N ASP A 192 34.66 95.16 45.21
CA ASP A 192 34.46 94.80 43.82
C ASP A 192 33.01 94.38 43.61
N VAL A 193 32.30 95.14 42.78
CA VAL A 193 30.89 94.89 42.43
C VAL A 193 30.77 94.82 40.92
N GLY A 194 30.51 93.62 40.38
CA GLY A 194 30.07 93.42 39.00
C GLY A 194 28.54 93.43 38.92
N VAL A 195 27.97 94.31 38.11
CA VAL A 195 26.51 94.34 37.85
C VAL A 195 26.24 93.85 36.43
N GLN A 196 25.58 92.70 36.29
CA GLN A 196 25.11 92.18 35.01
C GLN A 196 23.61 92.46 34.87
N MET A 197 23.23 93.30 33.89
CA MET A 197 21.85 93.73 33.63
C MET A 197 21.21 92.88 32.51
N VAL A 198 21.21 91.55 32.70
CA VAL A 198 20.47 90.60 31.84
C VAL A 198 19.52 89.83 32.74
N PRO A 199 18.20 89.74 32.42
CA PRO A 199 17.30 88.87 33.16
C PRO A 199 17.85 87.44 33.15
N LYS A 200 17.97 86.82 34.32
CA LYS A 200 18.52 85.46 34.45
C LYS A 200 17.79 84.53 33.48
N LEU A 201 18.52 83.98 32.51
CA LEU A 201 17.99 82.94 31.64
C LEU A 201 17.67 81.73 32.53
N ARG A 202 16.39 81.34 32.59
CA ARG A 202 15.98 80.07 33.20
C ARG A 202 15.74 79.08 32.08
N GLU A 203 16.58 78.06 32.01
CA GLU A 203 16.29 76.86 31.25
C GLU A 203 15.52 75.90 32.16
N ASN A 204 14.32 75.49 31.74
CA ASN A 204 13.56 74.44 32.39
C ASN A 204 13.58 73.22 31.47
N SER A 205 14.14 72.10 31.95
CA SER A 205 13.93 70.79 31.36
C SER A 205 12.80 70.07 32.11
N THR A 206 11.96 69.35 31.37
CA THR A 206 10.94 68.47 31.94
C THR A 206 11.17 67.07 31.39
N GLN A 207 11.46 66.14 32.29
CA GLN A 207 11.54 64.71 32.00
C GLN A 207 10.47 64.01 32.84
N THR A 208 9.51 63.35 32.20
CA THR A 208 8.53 62.50 32.88
C THR A 208 9.21 61.23 33.36
N LYS A 209 9.04 60.90 34.65
CA LYS A 209 9.49 59.62 35.20
C LYS A 209 8.56 58.53 34.63
N TRP A 210 9.10 57.57 33.89
CA TRP A 210 8.31 56.45 33.37
C TRP A 210 7.93 55.53 34.54
N THR A 211 6.70 55.66 35.03
CA THR A 211 6.13 54.71 36.00
C THR A 211 5.26 53.73 35.24
N TYR A 212 5.64 52.46 35.22
CA TYR A 212 4.79 51.41 34.67
C TYR A 212 3.72 51.03 35.71
N PRO A 213 2.42 51.13 35.41
CA PRO A 213 1.39 50.56 36.28
C PRO A 213 1.49 49.02 36.22
N LYS A 214 1.73 48.36 37.36
CA LYS A 214 1.56 46.90 37.46
C LYS A 214 0.07 46.62 37.69
N ASN A 215 -0.57 45.96 36.73
CA ASN A 215 -1.91 45.43 36.93
C ASN A 215 -1.84 44.35 38.02
N VAL A 216 -2.58 44.54 39.10
CA VAL A 216 -2.73 43.54 40.17
C VAL A 216 -4.17 43.05 40.13
N SER A 217 -4.34 41.75 39.88
CA SER A 217 -5.62 41.07 40.04
C SER A 217 -5.54 40.13 41.24
N THR A 218 -6.63 40.04 41.99
CA THR A 218 -6.79 39.05 43.07
C THR A 218 -7.77 37.98 42.60
N GLN A 219 -7.30 36.75 42.51
CA GLN A 219 -8.13 35.56 42.33
C GLN A 219 -8.31 34.89 43.70
N TYR A 220 -9.54 34.51 44.05
CA TYR A 220 -9.80 33.75 45.27
C TYR A 220 -9.81 32.26 44.95
N CYS A 221 -9.21 31.46 45.83
CA CYS A 221 -9.37 30.01 45.84
C CYS A 221 -10.30 29.60 47.01
N PRO A 222 -11.09 28.52 46.86
CA PRO A 222 -11.90 27.99 47.96
C PRO A 222 -11.01 27.65 49.15
N ARG A 223 -11.41 28.08 50.35
CA ARG A 223 -10.68 27.78 51.59
C ARG A 223 -10.68 26.27 51.83
N GLN A 224 -9.52 25.65 51.70
CA GLN A 224 -9.37 24.24 52.07
C GLN A 224 -9.35 24.11 53.60
N LEU A 225 -10.18 23.22 54.15
CA LEU A 225 -10.16 22.89 55.57
C LEU A 225 -8.87 22.13 55.91
N SER A 226 -8.29 22.41 57.08
CA SER A 226 -7.17 21.62 57.59
C SER A 226 -7.62 20.16 57.82
N ASN A 227 -6.67 19.22 57.79
CA ASN A 227 -6.98 17.80 57.97
C ASN A 227 -7.65 17.50 59.33
N GLU A 228 -7.31 18.27 60.36
CA GLU A 228 -7.94 18.21 61.68
C GLU A 228 -9.40 18.68 61.64
N ALA A 229 -9.69 19.81 60.98
CA ALA A 229 -11.05 20.32 60.83
C ALA A 229 -11.93 19.41 59.97
N LYS A 230 -11.35 18.71 58.98
CA LYS A 230 -12.04 17.67 58.22
C LYS A 230 -12.42 16.49 59.11
N ALA A 231 -11.50 16.01 59.94
CA ALA A 231 -11.76 14.90 60.86
C ALA A 231 -12.85 15.25 61.88
N GLU A 232 -12.82 16.47 62.43
CA GLU A 232 -13.86 16.98 63.33
C GLU A 232 -15.22 17.05 62.63
N SER A 233 -15.27 17.59 61.41
CA SER A 233 -16.50 17.66 60.61
C SER A 233 -17.06 16.27 60.26
N LEU A 234 -16.20 15.31 59.90
CA LEU A 234 -16.57 13.92 59.62
C LEU A 234 -17.08 13.17 60.86
N SER A 235 -16.56 13.51 62.04
CA SER A 235 -17.00 12.94 63.31
C SER A 235 -18.33 13.50 63.82
N SER A 236 -18.78 14.63 63.27
CA SER A 236 -19.98 15.37 63.68
C SER A 236 -21.27 14.56 63.51
N GLU A 237 -22.08 14.50 64.56
CA GLU A 237 -23.39 13.84 64.55
C GLU A 237 -24.34 14.47 63.52
N LYS A 238 -24.28 15.79 63.33
CA LYS A 238 -25.10 16.50 62.33
C LYS A 238 -24.83 16.01 60.90
N LEU A 239 -23.56 15.71 60.59
CA LEU A 239 -23.19 15.19 59.28
C LEU A 239 -23.65 13.74 59.13
N LYS A 240 -23.55 12.93 60.19
CA LYS A 240 -24.05 11.54 60.18
C LYS A 240 -25.56 11.48 59.96
N GLU A 241 -26.32 12.32 60.65
CA GLU A 241 -27.77 12.44 60.45
C GLU A 241 -28.13 12.84 59.01
N PHE A 242 -27.41 13.82 58.45
CA PHE A 242 -27.55 14.21 57.06
C PHE A 242 -27.24 13.07 56.09
N LEU A 243 -26.12 12.37 56.29
CA LEU A 243 -25.73 11.23 55.45
C LEU A 243 -26.76 10.10 55.53
N THR A 244 -27.31 9.79 56.71
CA THR A 244 -28.39 8.79 56.83
C THR A 244 -29.67 9.21 56.10
N ALA A 245 -30.00 10.50 56.09
CA ALA A 245 -31.16 11.00 55.36
C ALA A 245 -30.95 11.00 53.83
N VAL A 246 -29.73 11.29 53.36
CA VAL A 246 -29.39 11.33 51.93
C VAL A 246 -29.12 9.94 51.35
N HIS A 247 -28.55 9.03 52.15
CA HIS A 247 -28.28 7.64 51.77
C HIS A 247 -29.49 6.98 51.12
N ILE A 248 -30.66 7.10 51.74
CA ILE A 248 -31.90 6.51 51.24
C ILE A 248 -32.27 7.07 49.86
N ARG A 249 -32.04 8.37 49.62
CA ARG A 249 -32.33 8.99 48.30
C ARG A 249 -31.37 8.51 47.22
N MET A 250 -30.10 8.33 47.58
CA MET A 250 -29.08 7.80 46.67
C MET A 250 -29.36 6.33 46.34
N GLU A 251 -29.73 5.53 47.33
CA GLU A 251 -30.05 4.11 47.17
C GLU A 251 -31.23 3.89 46.21
N ILE A 252 -32.30 4.69 46.35
CA ILE A 252 -33.44 4.66 45.42
C ILE A 252 -33.01 5.01 43.99
N ALA A 253 -32.17 6.02 43.81
CA ALA A 253 -31.68 6.41 42.48
C ALA A 253 -30.80 5.33 41.84
N LEU A 254 -29.96 4.66 42.64
CA LEU A 254 -29.13 3.55 42.17
C LEU A 254 -29.97 2.33 41.77
N GLN A 255 -30.95 1.95 42.60
CA GLN A 255 -31.87 0.86 42.27
C GLN A 255 -32.65 1.14 40.99
N GLN A 256 -33.10 2.38 40.79
CA GLN A 256 -33.80 2.76 39.56
C GLN A 256 -32.93 2.61 38.31
N ASN A 257 -31.65 2.95 38.39
CA ASN A 257 -30.70 2.78 37.28
C ASN A 257 -30.34 1.30 37.03
N GLU A 258 -30.33 0.46 38.06
CA GLU A 258 -30.03 -0.98 37.94
C GLU A 258 -31.22 -1.77 37.38
N ILE A 259 -32.45 -1.39 37.72
CA ILE A 259 -33.67 -2.07 37.23
C ILE A 259 -33.79 -2.01 35.70
N MET A 260 -33.47 -0.88 35.09
CA MET A 260 -33.57 -0.73 33.64
C MET A 260 -32.70 0.42 33.13
N ASN A 261 -31.82 0.13 32.17
CA ASN A 261 -31.07 1.16 31.47
C ASN A 261 -31.93 1.79 30.36
N VAL A 262 -32.55 2.93 30.64
CA VAL A 262 -33.41 3.67 29.70
C VAL A 262 -32.64 4.23 28.49
N PHE A 263 -31.30 4.27 28.57
CA PHE A 263 -30.44 4.79 27.50
C PHE A 263 -29.81 3.68 26.65
N PHE A 264 -30.19 2.41 26.89
CA PHE A 264 -29.74 1.32 26.03
C PHE A 264 -30.48 1.39 24.69
N ASP A 265 -29.71 1.42 23.60
CA ASP A 265 -30.26 1.46 22.24
C ASP A 265 -30.44 0.04 21.72
N ASP A 266 -31.65 -0.49 21.89
CA ASP A 266 -32.02 -1.83 21.43
C ASP A 266 -31.81 -2.00 19.91
N TRP A 267 -31.94 -0.94 19.11
CA TRP A 267 -31.78 -1.01 17.66
C TRP A 267 -30.32 -1.22 17.26
N LYS A 268 -29.40 -0.58 17.97
CA LYS A 268 -27.95 -0.80 17.78
C LYS A 268 -27.52 -2.19 18.24
N ALA A 269 -28.17 -2.75 19.26
CA ALA A 269 -27.90 -4.10 19.74
C ALA A 269 -28.51 -5.21 18.84
N LEU A 270 -29.56 -4.88 18.09
CA LEU A 270 -30.20 -5.77 17.10
C LEU A 270 -29.58 -5.70 15.71
N ALA A 271 -28.72 -4.72 15.43
CA ALA A 271 -27.94 -4.64 14.21
C ALA A 271 -26.79 -5.67 14.24
N GLU A 272 -27.14 -6.96 14.23
CA GLU A 272 -26.29 -7.92 13.53
C GLU A 272 -26.58 -7.70 12.05
N ASP A 273 -25.53 -7.46 11.25
CA ASP A 273 -25.58 -7.34 9.78
C ASP A 273 -25.96 -8.68 9.12
N GLN A 274 -27.08 -9.29 9.53
CA GLN A 274 -27.75 -10.26 8.71
C GLN A 274 -28.42 -9.46 7.60
N GLU A 275 -27.69 -9.27 6.50
CA GLU A 275 -28.29 -8.83 5.25
C GLU A 275 -29.50 -9.73 4.96
N GLU A 276 -30.71 -9.22 5.19
CA GLU A 276 -31.96 -9.91 4.91
C GLU A 276 -32.16 -9.95 3.38
N GLY A 277 -31.52 -10.93 2.77
CA GLY A 277 -31.69 -11.31 1.38
C GLY A 277 -30.85 -12.55 1.16
N LYS A 278 -31.37 -13.55 0.43
CA LYS A 278 -30.43 -14.48 -0.23
C LYS A 278 -29.58 -13.59 -1.14
N PRO A 279 -28.25 -13.49 -0.95
CA PRO A 279 -27.45 -12.75 -1.90
C PRO A 279 -27.64 -13.42 -3.25
N ASP A 280 -28.14 -12.67 -4.22
CA ASP A 280 -28.35 -13.20 -5.56
C ASP A 280 -26.99 -13.65 -6.10
N VAL A 281 -26.87 -14.94 -6.41
CA VAL A 281 -25.65 -15.53 -6.95
C VAL A 281 -25.68 -15.31 -8.46
N TYR A 282 -25.03 -14.26 -8.96
CA TYR A 282 -24.86 -14.00 -10.38
C TYR A 282 -23.42 -13.61 -10.70
N LEU A 283 -23.02 -13.77 -11.96
CA LEU A 283 -21.80 -13.20 -12.51
C LEU A 283 -22.18 -11.89 -13.20
N GLU A 284 -21.58 -10.78 -12.78
CA GLU A 284 -21.86 -9.47 -13.36
C GLU A 284 -20.99 -9.27 -14.61
N ALA A 285 -21.57 -8.82 -15.72
CA ALA A 285 -20.79 -8.57 -16.92
C ALA A 285 -19.94 -7.31 -16.75
N TYR A 286 -18.61 -7.48 -16.66
CA TYR A 286 -17.68 -6.36 -16.51
C TYR A 286 -17.30 -5.77 -17.86
N GLN A 287 -16.81 -6.60 -18.78
CA GLN A 287 -16.33 -6.15 -20.09
C GLN A 287 -16.36 -7.28 -21.12
N SER A 288 -16.25 -6.95 -22.41
CA SER A 288 -16.03 -7.95 -23.47
C SER A 288 -15.04 -7.43 -24.50
N PHE A 289 -14.16 -8.31 -24.97
CA PHE A 289 -13.12 -8.03 -25.95
C PHE A 289 -13.37 -8.82 -27.23
N THR A 290 -13.23 -8.14 -28.36
CA THR A 290 -13.39 -8.69 -29.70
C THR A 290 -12.54 -7.89 -30.67
N ASP A 291 -11.77 -8.56 -31.52
CA ASP A 291 -11.09 -7.88 -32.62
C ASP A 291 -11.57 -8.41 -33.98
N VAL A 292 -11.86 -7.48 -34.87
CA VAL A 292 -12.39 -7.77 -36.21
C VAL A 292 -11.31 -8.36 -37.12
N GLN A 293 -10.04 -8.04 -36.87
CA GLN A 293 -8.93 -8.49 -37.72
C GLN A 293 -8.47 -9.91 -37.38
N TYR A 294 -8.24 -10.19 -36.09
CA TYR A 294 -7.62 -11.44 -35.64
C TYR A 294 -8.62 -12.45 -35.04
N LEU A 295 -9.75 -12.01 -34.46
CA LEU A 295 -10.68 -12.89 -33.73
C LEU A 295 -11.99 -13.19 -34.47
N LYS A 296 -12.39 -12.38 -35.45
CA LYS A 296 -13.69 -12.55 -36.11
C LYS A 296 -13.84 -13.92 -36.77
N ASN A 297 -14.89 -14.65 -36.38
CA ASN A 297 -15.19 -16.01 -36.84
C ASN A 297 -14.07 -17.03 -36.53
N ARG A 298 -13.21 -16.75 -35.55
CA ARG A 298 -12.19 -17.67 -35.05
C ARG A 298 -12.52 -18.09 -33.64
N THR A 299 -12.19 -19.33 -33.32
CA THR A 299 -12.49 -19.92 -32.02
C THR A 299 -11.34 -19.62 -31.08
N ILE A 300 -11.63 -19.01 -29.92
CA ILE A 300 -10.61 -18.77 -28.90
C ILE A 300 -10.20 -20.12 -28.32
N SER A 301 -8.92 -20.45 -28.44
CA SER A 301 -8.35 -21.75 -28.04
C SER A 301 -7.85 -21.76 -26.60
N CYS A 302 -7.22 -20.66 -26.16
CA CYS A 302 -6.65 -20.55 -24.83
C CYS A 302 -6.69 -19.10 -24.34
N VAL A 303 -6.91 -18.94 -23.03
CA VAL A 303 -6.96 -17.64 -22.35
C VAL A 303 -6.12 -17.72 -21.09
N CYS A 304 -5.16 -16.82 -20.94
CA CYS A 304 -4.29 -16.76 -19.78
C CYS A 304 -4.19 -15.33 -19.25
N TRP A 305 -4.41 -15.16 -17.95
CA TRP A 305 -4.18 -13.89 -17.28
C TRP A 305 -2.69 -13.63 -17.15
N HIS A 306 -2.29 -12.38 -17.35
CA HIS A 306 -0.94 -11.99 -17.04
C HIS A 306 -0.73 -12.12 -15.53
N PRO A 307 0.38 -12.70 -15.10
CA PRO A 307 0.47 -13.18 -13.74
C PRO A 307 0.86 -12.15 -12.67
N THR A 308 1.68 -11.17 -13.04
CA THR A 308 2.16 -10.12 -12.12
C THR A 308 1.43 -8.81 -12.34
N ILE A 309 1.28 -8.40 -13.60
CA ILE A 309 0.56 -7.20 -13.99
C ILE A 309 -0.96 -7.45 -13.99
N TYR A 310 -1.65 -6.87 -13.01
CA TYR A 310 -3.10 -6.77 -12.99
C TYR A 310 -3.57 -5.88 -14.15
N GLY A 311 -4.60 -6.28 -14.89
CA GLY A 311 -4.97 -5.56 -16.12
C GLY A 311 -5.05 -6.44 -17.33
N ILE A 312 -4.10 -7.37 -17.41
CA ILE A 312 -3.67 -7.88 -18.71
C ILE A 312 -4.14 -9.31 -18.90
N ILE A 313 -4.72 -9.56 -20.08
CA ILE A 313 -5.17 -10.87 -20.48
C ILE A 313 -4.65 -11.19 -21.88
N ALA A 314 -4.10 -12.39 -22.03
CA ALA A 314 -3.63 -12.92 -23.29
C ALA A 314 -4.66 -13.91 -23.85
N VAL A 315 -4.89 -13.84 -25.16
CA VAL A 315 -5.87 -14.67 -25.87
C VAL A 315 -5.24 -15.20 -27.15
N SER A 316 -5.35 -16.51 -27.38
CA SER A 316 -5.05 -17.12 -28.67
C SER A 316 -6.34 -17.54 -29.36
N ALA A 317 -6.36 -17.44 -30.69
CA ALA A 317 -7.47 -17.94 -31.49
C ALA A 317 -6.94 -18.79 -32.64
N GLY A 318 -7.72 -19.80 -33.01
CA GLY A 318 -7.45 -20.67 -34.14
C GLY A 318 -8.71 -20.94 -34.96
N GLU A 319 -8.53 -21.48 -36.14
CA GLU A 319 -9.63 -21.95 -36.97
C GLU A 319 -10.13 -23.30 -36.48
N GLN A 320 -11.44 -23.38 -36.20
CA GLN A 320 -12.09 -24.66 -35.93
C GLN A 320 -12.44 -25.30 -37.28
N HIS A 321 -11.71 -26.36 -37.65
CA HIS A 321 -12.07 -27.16 -38.81
C HIS A 321 -13.19 -28.14 -38.43
N SER A 322 -14.28 -28.15 -39.19
CA SER A 322 -15.14 -29.33 -39.27
C SER A 322 -14.46 -30.37 -40.17
N ASP A 323 -14.58 -31.66 -39.85
CA ASP A 323 -13.92 -32.75 -40.61
C ASP A 323 -14.24 -32.74 -42.12
N GLU A 324 -15.36 -32.12 -42.52
CA GLU A 324 -15.78 -31.97 -43.92
C GLU A 324 -15.09 -30.79 -44.65
N GLU A 325 -14.58 -29.79 -43.93
CA GLU A 325 -13.94 -28.60 -44.50
C GLU A 325 -12.43 -28.79 -44.72
N GLN A 326 -11.81 -29.75 -44.02
CA GLN A 326 -10.38 -30.05 -44.11
C GLN A 326 -9.91 -30.44 -45.53
N VAL A 327 -10.81 -30.96 -46.36
CA VAL A 327 -10.54 -31.35 -47.75
C VAL A 327 -10.51 -30.15 -48.71
N ASN A 328 -11.10 -29.00 -48.34
CA ASN A 328 -11.22 -27.81 -49.20
C ASN A 328 -10.28 -26.65 -48.84
N LEU A 329 -9.46 -26.79 -47.79
CA LEU A 329 -8.80 -25.67 -47.10
C LEU A 329 -7.36 -25.33 -47.55
N SER A 330 -6.73 -26.13 -48.43
CA SER A 330 -5.35 -25.88 -48.87
C SER A 330 -5.14 -24.53 -49.56
N ASN A 331 -6.22 -23.82 -49.94
CA ASN A 331 -6.17 -22.51 -50.60
C ASN A 331 -6.68 -21.33 -49.75
N LYS A 332 -7.10 -21.53 -48.48
CA LYS A 332 -7.64 -20.47 -47.60
C LYS A 332 -6.73 -20.12 -46.40
N SER A 333 -5.87 -21.02 -45.93
CA SER A 333 -4.95 -20.79 -44.79
C SER A 333 -3.96 -19.62 -44.97
N LEU A 334 -3.75 -19.11 -46.19
CA LEU A 334 -2.73 -18.08 -46.46
C LEU A 334 -3.16 -16.64 -46.09
N LEU A 335 -4.43 -16.41 -45.73
CA LEU A 335 -4.95 -15.05 -45.54
C LEU A 335 -4.91 -14.56 -44.09
N HIS A 336 -4.80 -15.45 -43.10
CA HIS A 336 -4.91 -15.09 -41.69
C HIS A 336 -3.65 -15.49 -40.91
N GLN A 337 -3.10 -14.55 -40.15
CA GLN A 337 -1.92 -14.77 -39.32
C GLN A 337 -2.34 -15.32 -37.95
N SER A 338 -1.66 -16.37 -37.50
CA SER A 338 -1.82 -16.94 -36.16
C SER A 338 -1.11 -16.06 -35.13
N VAL A 339 -1.86 -15.60 -34.11
CA VAL A 339 -1.36 -14.62 -33.14
C VAL A 339 -1.88 -14.87 -31.72
N ILE A 340 -1.14 -14.39 -30.72
CA ILE A 340 -1.62 -14.17 -29.35
C ILE A 340 -1.85 -12.67 -29.18
N LEU A 341 -3.03 -12.29 -28.71
CA LEU A 341 -3.41 -10.90 -28.46
C LEU A 341 -3.36 -10.62 -26.96
N LEU A 342 -2.64 -9.58 -26.55
CA LEU A 342 -2.67 -9.08 -25.18
C LEU A 342 -3.56 -7.84 -25.10
N TRP A 343 -4.56 -7.91 -24.24
CA TRP A 343 -5.52 -6.84 -23.95
C TRP A 343 -5.32 -6.34 -22.53
N SER A 344 -5.69 -5.08 -22.30
CA SER A 344 -5.79 -4.49 -20.96
C SER A 344 -7.25 -4.13 -20.71
N PHE A 345 -7.83 -4.48 -19.56
CA PHE A 345 -9.19 -4.04 -19.23
C PHE A 345 -9.28 -2.54 -18.87
N PHE A 346 -8.14 -1.89 -18.63
CA PHE A 346 -8.09 -0.44 -18.46
C PHE A 346 -8.18 0.32 -19.79
N ASP A 347 -7.82 -0.32 -20.90
CA ASP A 347 -7.92 0.23 -22.25
C ASP A 347 -8.50 -0.83 -23.21
N PRO A 348 -9.83 -0.98 -23.23
CA PRO A 348 -10.50 -2.03 -24.00
C PRO A 348 -10.54 -1.77 -25.51
N MET A 349 -10.22 -0.55 -25.95
CA MET A 349 -10.29 -0.20 -27.37
C MET A 349 -8.94 -0.43 -28.07
N CYS A 350 -7.85 -0.57 -27.32
CA CYS A 350 -6.51 -0.71 -27.87
C CYS A 350 -5.89 -2.06 -27.48
N LEU A 351 -5.50 -2.82 -28.51
CA LEU A 351 -4.60 -3.96 -28.35
C LEU A 351 -3.24 -3.50 -27.83
N GLN A 352 -2.72 -4.14 -26.79
CA GLN A 352 -1.46 -3.73 -26.16
C GLN A 352 -0.25 -4.31 -26.88
N LEU A 353 -0.34 -5.59 -27.24
CA LEU A 353 0.73 -6.37 -27.87
C LEU A 353 0.12 -7.50 -28.72
N VAL A 354 0.76 -7.80 -29.85
CA VAL A 354 0.42 -8.94 -30.72
C VAL A 354 1.65 -9.84 -30.85
N LEU A 355 1.54 -11.11 -30.46
CA LEU A 355 2.62 -12.09 -30.59
C LEU A 355 2.37 -12.94 -31.83
N LYS A 356 3.32 -12.96 -32.76
CA LYS A 356 3.20 -13.74 -34.00
C LYS A 356 3.63 -15.19 -33.79
N ALA A 357 2.80 -16.12 -34.24
CA ALA A 357 3.08 -17.55 -34.26
C ALA A 357 3.29 -18.06 -35.70
N PRO A 358 4.01 -19.18 -35.89
CA PRO A 358 4.12 -19.84 -37.19
C PRO A 358 2.78 -20.45 -37.63
N GLU A 359 2.07 -21.08 -36.68
CA GLU A 359 0.80 -21.80 -36.89
C GLU A 359 -0.18 -21.50 -35.75
N ASP A 360 -1.44 -21.92 -35.90
CA ASP A 360 -2.50 -21.69 -34.90
C ASP A 360 -2.13 -22.30 -33.54
N ILE A 361 -2.30 -21.51 -32.49
CA ILE A 361 -1.89 -21.86 -31.13
C ILE A 361 -3.04 -22.59 -30.43
N CYS A 362 -2.78 -23.80 -29.95
CA CYS A 362 -3.76 -24.62 -29.24
C CYS A 362 -3.75 -24.35 -27.73
N CYS A 363 -2.58 -24.11 -27.16
CA CYS A 363 -2.40 -23.84 -25.74
C CYS A 363 -1.16 -22.96 -25.53
N PHE A 364 -1.18 -22.11 -24.50
CA PHE A 364 0.00 -21.35 -24.09
C PHE A 364 -0.06 -21.00 -22.60
N GLN A 365 1.10 -20.72 -22.00
CA GLN A 365 1.20 -20.37 -20.59
C GLN A 365 2.37 -19.42 -20.35
N PHE A 366 2.15 -18.41 -19.50
CA PHE A 366 3.22 -17.56 -18.96
C PHE A 366 4.14 -18.36 -18.05
N SER A 367 5.46 -18.13 -18.15
CA SER A 367 6.42 -18.73 -17.24
C SER A 367 6.23 -18.21 -15.82
N PRO A 368 6.08 -19.10 -14.82
CA PRO A 368 5.89 -18.67 -13.46
C PRO A 368 7.14 -18.11 -12.78
N SER A 369 8.32 -18.45 -13.30
CA SER A 369 9.58 -17.90 -12.81
C SER A 369 9.88 -16.53 -13.42
N ASP A 370 9.57 -16.37 -14.72
CA ASP A 370 9.76 -15.11 -15.45
C ASP A 370 8.52 -14.79 -16.31
N PRO A 371 7.61 -13.91 -15.84
CA PRO A 371 6.41 -13.50 -16.58
C PRO A 371 6.66 -12.97 -17.99
N ASN A 372 7.89 -12.57 -18.31
CA ASN A 372 8.23 -12.09 -19.65
C ASN A 372 8.38 -13.20 -20.68
N ILE A 373 8.43 -14.47 -20.26
CA ILE A 373 8.54 -15.62 -21.14
C ILE A 373 7.19 -16.30 -21.27
N ILE A 374 6.78 -16.58 -22.51
CA ILE A 374 5.56 -17.31 -22.83
C ILE A 374 5.94 -18.53 -23.65
N ALA A 375 5.41 -19.69 -23.29
CA ALA A 375 5.52 -20.91 -24.07
C ALA A 375 4.15 -21.31 -24.62
N GLY A 376 4.11 -21.84 -25.84
CA GLY A 376 2.87 -22.31 -26.44
C GLY A 376 3.07 -23.45 -27.41
N GLY A 377 2.01 -24.23 -27.59
CA GLY A 377 1.92 -25.35 -28.50
C GLY A 377 1.03 -25.02 -29.69
N CYS A 378 1.51 -25.35 -30.88
CA CYS A 378 0.83 -25.13 -32.16
C CYS A 378 0.05 -26.37 -32.63
N VAL A 379 -0.85 -26.15 -33.60
CA VAL A 379 -1.70 -27.19 -34.20
C VAL A 379 -0.92 -28.25 -34.98
N ASP A 380 0.27 -27.90 -35.49
CA ASP A 380 1.19 -28.82 -36.16
C ASP A 380 2.10 -29.58 -35.18
N GLY A 381 1.93 -29.35 -33.87
CA GLY A 381 2.71 -29.98 -32.81
C GLY A 381 4.00 -29.25 -32.45
N GLN A 382 4.35 -28.14 -33.12
CA GLN A 382 5.49 -27.31 -32.74
C GLN A 382 5.29 -26.64 -31.39
N VAL A 383 6.40 -26.42 -30.67
CA VAL A 383 6.46 -25.65 -29.43
C VAL A 383 7.23 -24.36 -29.71
N VAL A 384 6.67 -23.24 -29.26
CA VAL A 384 7.15 -21.89 -29.57
C VAL A 384 7.33 -21.10 -28.28
N LEU A 385 8.38 -20.29 -28.22
CA LEU A 385 8.69 -19.38 -27.12
C LEU A 385 8.60 -17.92 -27.58
N TRP A 386 8.05 -17.06 -26.74
CA TRP A 386 8.03 -15.61 -26.91
C TRP A 386 8.67 -14.92 -25.71
N ASP A 387 9.28 -13.77 -26.00
CA ASP A 387 9.88 -12.89 -25.01
C ASP A 387 9.26 -11.49 -25.11
N ILE A 388 8.58 -11.05 -24.05
CA ILE A 388 7.89 -9.75 -23.97
C ILE A 388 8.64 -8.73 -23.10
N SER A 389 9.86 -9.02 -22.64
CA SER A 389 10.66 -8.15 -21.75
C SER A 389 10.85 -6.73 -22.28
N LYS A 390 11.04 -6.58 -23.60
CA LYS A 390 11.15 -5.27 -24.28
C LYS A 390 9.90 -4.40 -24.15
N HIS A 391 8.74 -5.00 -23.87
CA HIS A 391 7.45 -4.32 -23.80
C HIS A 391 6.85 -4.28 -22.39
N GLU A 392 7.53 -4.82 -21.38
CA GLU A 392 7.05 -4.89 -19.99
C GLU A 392 6.69 -3.51 -19.43
N THR A 393 7.54 -2.50 -19.65
CA THR A 393 7.31 -1.12 -19.17
C THR A 393 6.06 -0.49 -19.79
N LYS A 394 5.77 -0.79 -21.06
CA LYS A 394 4.55 -0.35 -21.74
C LYS A 394 3.33 -1.01 -21.11
N LEU A 395 3.38 -2.33 -20.91
CA LEU A 395 2.31 -3.10 -20.28
C LEU A 395 2.01 -2.57 -18.85
N GLN A 396 3.03 -2.28 -18.06
CA GLN A 396 2.86 -1.69 -16.72
C GLN A 396 2.30 -0.26 -16.75
N SER A 397 2.71 0.58 -17.70
CA SER A 397 2.27 1.98 -17.79
C SER A 397 0.78 2.16 -18.10
N THR A 398 0.15 1.14 -18.68
CA THR A 398 -1.30 1.15 -18.98
C THR A 398 -2.18 0.83 -17.78
N VAL A 399 -1.59 0.42 -16.65
CA VAL A 399 -2.30 0.26 -15.40
C VAL A 399 -2.38 1.61 -14.70
N PRO A 400 -3.58 2.15 -14.40
CA PRO A 400 -3.69 3.33 -13.56
C PRO A 400 -3.07 3.01 -12.21
N VAL A 401 -2.11 3.84 -11.78
CA VAL A 401 -1.48 3.72 -10.46
C VAL A 401 -2.58 3.87 -9.41
N ALA A 402 -2.95 2.77 -8.75
CA ALA A 402 -3.90 2.77 -7.66
C ALA A 402 -3.30 3.55 -6.48
N GLU A 403 -3.92 4.68 -6.11
CA GLU A 403 -3.68 5.33 -4.83
C GLU A 403 -4.11 4.38 -3.71
N GLU A 404 -3.22 4.13 -2.75
CA GLU A 404 -3.53 3.39 -1.52
C GLU A 404 -4.65 4.12 -0.75
N THR A 405 -5.85 3.54 -0.73
CA THR A 405 -6.97 4.02 0.09
C THR A 405 -6.89 3.40 1.49
N THR A 406 -6.69 4.25 2.49
CA THR A 406 -7.01 3.99 3.89
C THR A 406 -8.52 4.03 4.09
N ASP A 407 -9.06 2.99 4.74
CA ASP A 407 -10.47 2.84 5.09
C ASP A 407 -10.95 3.83 6.16
N SER A 408 -12.15 4.40 5.97
CA SER A 408 -13.21 4.44 7.02
C SER A 408 -14.54 4.97 6.49
N ALA A 409 -15.52 4.06 6.42
CA ALA A 409 -16.95 4.10 6.78
C ALA A 409 -17.88 5.31 6.47
N GLU A 410 -18.92 4.97 5.69
CA GLU A 410 -20.37 5.21 5.85
C GLU A 410 -21.04 6.56 5.54
N GLY A 411 -21.94 6.52 4.55
CA GLY A 411 -22.98 7.53 4.30
C GLY A 411 -23.54 7.59 2.86
N GLU A 412 -24.28 6.56 2.42
CA GLU A 412 -25.36 6.50 1.39
C GLU A 412 -25.28 7.24 0.01
N PRO A 413 -26.00 6.72 -1.02
CA PRO A 413 -25.46 6.62 -2.38
C PRO A 413 -25.77 7.84 -3.25
N ARG A 414 -24.79 8.24 -4.08
CA ARG A 414 -25.02 9.16 -5.21
C ARG A 414 -24.61 8.50 -6.52
N ALA A 415 -25.64 8.14 -7.29
CA ALA A 415 -25.63 7.66 -8.67
C ALA A 415 -25.11 8.69 -9.71
N ALA A 416 -24.05 9.44 -9.38
CA ALA A 416 -23.49 10.48 -10.25
C ALA A 416 -21.96 10.43 -10.37
N ALA A 417 -21.29 9.46 -9.74
CA ALA A 417 -19.84 9.31 -9.82
C ALA A 417 -19.36 8.61 -11.13
N GLY A 418 -20.18 7.73 -11.70
CA GLY A 418 -19.81 6.96 -12.91
C GLY A 418 -19.66 7.79 -14.20
N VAL A 419 -20.17 9.03 -14.23
CA VAL A 419 -20.07 9.89 -15.44
C VAL A 419 -18.78 10.71 -15.44
N ILE A 420 -18.20 11.00 -14.28
CA ILE A 420 -16.98 11.82 -14.16
C ILE A 420 -15.71 10.97 -14.38
N GLU A 421 -15.75 9.69 -14.01
CA GLU A 421 -14.67 8.73 -14.29
C GLU A 421 -14.51 8.45 -15.80
N VAL A 422 -15.62 8.36 -16.54
CA VAL A 422 -15.61 8.17 -17.99
C VAL A 422 -15.05 9.40 -18.72
N ILE A 423 -15.33 10.61 -18.23
CA ILE A 423 -14.82 11.86 -18.83
C ILE A 423 -13.33 12.05 -18.51
N ALA A 424 -12.86 11.64 -17.33
CA ALA A 424 -11.44 11.66 -16.99
C ALA A 424 -10.62 10.65 -17.81
N GLY A 425 -11.17 9.46 -18.08
CA GLY A 425 -10.60 8.48 -19.01
C GLY A 425 -10.52 8.98 -20.45
N LEU A 426 -11.57 9.66 -20.93
CA LEU A 426 -11.59 10.27 -22.27
C LEU A 426 -10.57 11.41 -22.43
N MET A 427 -10.35 12.21 -21.38
CA MET A 427 -9.39 13.34 -21.41
C MET A 427 -7.92 12.89 -21.26
N ALA A 428 -7.67 11.70 -20.69
CA ALA A 428 -6.34 11.10 -20.67
C ALA A 428 -5.95 10.50 -22.03
N ALA A 429 -6.92 10.01 -22.80
CA ALA A 429 -6.71 9.50 -24.16
C ALA A 429 -6.32 10.61 -25.17
N GLU A 430 -6.67 11.87 -24.93
CA GLU A 430 -6.31 12.99 -25.82
C GLU A 430 -4.86 13.47 -25.69
N ARG A 431 -4.08 12.99 -24.70
CA ARG A 431 -2.68 13.43 -24.51
C ARG A 431 -1.61 12.48 -25.06
N PHE A 432 -1.99 11.35 -25.65
CA PHE A 432 -1.08 10.40 -26.30
C PHE A 432 -1.34 10.20 -27.80
N GLN A 433 -1.90 11.22 -28.46
CA GLN A 433 -1.99 11.25 -29.92
C GLN A 433 -0.67 11.70 -30.56
N GLN A 434 0.39 10.88 -30.46
CA GLN A 434 1.58 11.00 -31.30
C GLN A 434 2.54 9.79 -31.23
N SER A 435 2.04 8.55 -31.43
CA SER A 435 2.87 7.44 -31.94
C SER A 435 2.02 6.26 -32.43
N SER A 436 2.09 5.97 -33.74
CA SER A 436 1.63 4.78 -34.50
C SER A 436 0.30 4.10 -34.11
N ILE A 437 -0.62 4.05 -35.08
CA ILE A 437 -1.99 3.50 -35.01
C ILE A 437 -2.04 1.95 -34.88
N GLU A 438 -0.90 1.24 -34.92
CA GLU A 438 -0.85 -0.22 -34.89
C GLU A 438 -0.20 -0.77 -33.60
N PRO A 439 -0.74 -1.84 -33.00
CA PRO A 439 -0.16 -2.46 -31.82
C PRO A 439 1.21 -3.08 -32.16
N PRO A 440 2.19 -3.04 -31.23
CA PRO A 440 3.51 -3.63 -31.43
C PRO A 440 3.40 -5.13 -31.68
N LEU A 441 4.08 -5.59 -32.73
CA LEU A 441 4.14 -7.00 -33.14
C LEU A 441 5.45 -7.62 -32.66
N VAL A 442 5.37 -8.68 -31.86
CA VAL A 442 6.52 -9.44 -31.34
C VAL A 442 6.61 -10.77 -32.06
N ARG A 443 7.79 -11.09 -32.61
CA ARG A 443 8.07 -12.41 -33.19
C ARG A 443 8.49 -13.38 -32.09
N HIS A 444 8.31 -14.68 -32.34
CA HIS A 444 8.83 -15.71 -31.44
C HIS A 444 10.35 -15.64 -31.35
N CYS A 445 10.90 -16.00 -30.19
CA CYS A 445 12.34 -16.04 -29.95
C CYS A 445 12.94 -17.42 -30.22
N ALA A 446 12.14 -18.47 -30.16
CA ALA A 446 12.54 -19.82 -30.55
C ALA A 446 11.32 -20.64 -31.02
N ALA A 447 11.53 -21.46 -32.04
CA ALA A 447 10.58 -22.48 -32.50
C ALA A 447 11.25 -23.85 -32.57
N SER A 448 10.53 -24.88 -32.14
CA SER A 448 11.01 -26.27 -32.14
C SER A 448 11.23 -26.81 -33.56
N SER A 449 12.19 -27.72 -33.69
CA SER A 449 12.50 -28.41 -34.95
C SER A 449 11.38 -29.39 -35.34
N MET A 450 10.71 -29.15 -36.48
CA MET A 450 9.62 -30.01 -37.00
C MET A 450 9.85 -31.53 -36.95
N PRO A 451 11.05 -32.10 -37.24
CA PRO A 451 11.22 -33.56 -37.17
C PRO A 451 11.20 -34.14 -35.76
N TYR A 452 11.30 -33.31 -34.71
CA TYR A 452 11.39 -33.75 -33.32
C TYR A 452 10.20 -33.28 -32.47
N THR A 453 9.16 -32.72 -33.07
CA THR A 453 7.95 -32.25 -32.40
C THR A 453 6.89 -33.33 -32.28
N HIS A 454 5.73 -32.97 -31.72
CA HIS A 454 4.54 -33.81 -31.80
C HIS A 454 4.09 -33.95 -33.26
N THR A 455 3.47 -35.08 -33.60
CA THR A 455 2.90 -35.30 -34.94
C THR A 455 1.45 -34.87 -35.06
N LYS A 456 0.80 -34.62 -33.92
CA LYS A 456 -0.55 -34.07 -33.76
C LYS A 456 -0.47 -32.74 -32.97
N PRO A 457 -1.56 -31.96 -32.87
CA PRO A 457 -1.58 -30.72 -32.12
C PRO A 457 -1.03 -30.87 -30.70
N ALA A 458 -0.25 -29.90 -30.24
CA ALA A 458 0.18 -29.83 -28.85
C ALA A 458 -0.98 -29.28 -28.00
N THR A 459 -1.65 -30.17 -27.27
CA THR A 459 -2.93 -29.86 -26.61
C THR A 459 -2.78 -29.22 -25.24
N ASP A 460 -1.64 -29.42 -24.57
CA ASP A 460 -1.38 -28.90 -23.22
C ASP A 460 0.12 -28.62 -23.01
N VAL A 461 0.42 -27.59 -22.22
CA VAL A 461 1.77 -27.10 -21.93
C VAL A 461 1.85 -26.76 -20.44
N HIS A 462 2.87 -27.27 -19.75
CA HIS A 462 3.11 -27.01 -18.32
C HIS A 462 4.58 -26.68 -18.04
N TRP A 463 4.82 -25.68 -17.18
CA TRP A 463 6.14 -25.29 -16.71
C TRP A 463 6.59 -26.13 -15.51
N LEU A 464 7.82 -26.67 -15.49
CA LEU A 464 8.40 -27.45 -14.39
C LEU A 464 9.02 -26.56 -13.28
N PRO A 465 9.15 -27.03 -12.02
CA PRO A 465 9.84 -26.31 -10.94
C PRO A 465 11.30 -26.06 -11.28
N CYS A 466 11.80 -24.82 -11.21
CA CYS A 466 13.23 -24.53 -11.24
C CYS A 466 13.84 -24.79 -9.86
N ASN A 467 14.63 -25.86 -9.72
CA ASN A 467 15.39 -26.13 -8.49
C ASN A 467 16.66 -25.26 -8.47
N SER A 468 16.54 -24.01 -8.03
CA SER A 468 17.73 -23.20 -7.72
C SER A 468 18.21 -23.54 -6.31
N GLU A 469 19.10 -24.52 -6.15
CA GLU A 469 20.01 -24.50 -5.00
C GLU A 469 20.97 -23.32 -5.20
N ASP A 470 20.92 -22.39 -4.26
CA ASP A 470 21.70 -21.16 -4.24
C ASP A 470 23.19 -21.51 -4.05
N ASN A 471 23.91 -21.70 -5.15
CA ASN A 471 25.33 -22.04 -5.17
C ASN A 471 26.18 -20.80 -4.84
N GLN A 472 26.14 -20.34 -3.59
CA GLN A 472 27.03 -19.29 -3.11
C GLN A 472 28.37 -19.88 -2.64
N LYS A 473 29.15 -20.40 -3.60
CA LYS A 473 30.62 -20.48 -3.49
C LYS A 473 31.25 -20.17 -4.83
N GLY A 474 32.01 -19.06 -4.85
CA GLY A 474 32.89 -18.73 -5.95
C GLY A 474 33.84 -19.89 -6.25
N GLY A 475 33.70 -20.45 -7.44
CA GLY A 475 34.57 -21.42 -8.03
C GLY A 475 34.32 -21.40 -9.53
N THR A 476 35.28 -20.90 -10.30
CA THR A 476 35.31 -21.06 -11.75
C THR A 476 35.48 -22.54 -12.05
N SER A 477 34.38 -23.26 -12.24
CA SER A 477 34.37 -24.53 -12.93
C SER A 477 33.20 -24.58 -13.89
N ASP A 478 33.59 -24.67 -15.16
CA ASP A 478 32.81 -24.94 -16.36
C ASP A 478 32.02 -26.26 -16.17
N HIS A 479 30.86 -26.19 -15.54
CA HIS A 479 29.92 -27.31 -15.46
C HIS A 479 29.06 -27.33 -16.72
N ARG A 480 29.57 -28.07 -17.72
CA ARG A 480 28.84 -28.49 -18.90
C ARG A 480 27.61 -29.33 -18.47
N GLY A 481 26.43 -28.71 -18.52
CA GLY A 481 25.11 -29.34 -18.71
C GLY A 481 24.58 -30.23 -17.58
N GLU A 482 24.08 -29.61 -16.50
CA GLU A 482 23.00 -30.22 -15.72
C GLU A 482 21.67 -29.84 -16.41
N ASN A 483 20.98 -30.84 -16.98
CA ASN A 483 19.74 -30.65 -17.75
C ASN A 483 18.64 -30.06 -16.87
N ASN A 484 18.39 -28.76 -16.99
CA ASN A 484 17.26 -28.11 -16.34
C ASN A 484 16.00 -28.30 -17.19
N LEU A 485 15.29 -29.41 -17.00
CA LEU A 485 13.97 -29.60 -17.62
C LEU A 485 13.02 -28.51 -17.12
N GLN A 486 12.50 -27.68 -18.01
CA GLN A 486 11.69 -26.51 -17.64
C GLN A 486 10.28 -26.53 -18.22
N LEU A 487 10.01 -27.30 -19.28
CA LEU A 487 8.71 -27.34 -19.94
C LEU A 487 8.29 -28.78 -20.29
N VAL A 488 6.99 -29.07 -20.20
CA VAL A 488 6.38 -30.34 -20.62
C VAL A 488 5.21 -30.07 -21.54
N THR A 489 5.11 -30.83 -22.63
CA THR A 489 3.99 -30.77 -23.58
C THR A 489 3.40 -32.15 -23.83
N CYS A 490 2.09 -32.22 -24.08
CA CYS A 490 1.43 -33.47 -24.48
C CYS A 490 0.62 -33.28 -25.76
N SER A 491 0.44 -34.39 -26.47
CA SER A 491 -0.34 -34.42 -27.69
C SER A 491 -1.05 -35.76 -27.87
N PRO A 492 -2.20 -35.81 -28.55
CA PRO A 492 -2.90 -37.06 -28.87
C PRO A 492 -2.11 -38.02 -29.77
N ASP A 493 -0.86 -37.70 -30.13
CA ASP A 493 0.10 -38.61 -30.76
C ASP A 493 0.71 -39.64 -29.78
N CYS A 494 0.13 -39.74 -28.59
CA CYS A 494 0.54 -40.62 -27.50
C CYS A 494 1.88 -40.26 -26.89
N SER A 495 2.39 -39.05 -27.13
CA SER A 495 3.67 -38.62 -26.59
C SER A 495 3.59 -37.44 -25.62
N VAL A 496 4.48 -37.48 -24.64
CA VAL A 496 4.77 -36.39 -23.70
C VAL A 496 6.23 -36.02 -23.90
N LEU A 497 6.47 -34.76 -24.28
CA LEU A 497 7.80 -34.23 -24.57
C LEU A 497 8.24 -33.30 -23.45
N PHE A 498 9.49 -33.43 -23.03
CA PHE A 498 10.12 -32.53 -22.05
C PHE A 498 11.18 -31.69 -22.75
N TRP A 499 11.17 -30.39 -22.44
CA TRP A 499 12.01 -29.40 -23.10
C TRP A 499 12.86 -28.64 -22.08
N ASP A 500 14.03 -28.21 -22.54
CA ASP A 500 14.89 -27.24 -21.86
C ASP A 500 14.65 -25.85 -22.46
N ILE A 501 14.86 -24.79 -21.69
CA ILE A 501 14.91 -23.44 -22.27
C ILE A 501 16.34 -23.20 -22.80
N PRO A 502 16.52 -22.73 -24.04
CA PRO A 502 17.84 -22.36 -24.56
C PRO A 502 18.53 -21.33 -23.64
N SER A 503 19.80 -21.59 -23.26
CA SER A 503 20.55 -20.78 -22.29
C SER A 503 20.75 -19.30 -22.70
N ILE A 504 20.71 -18.40 -21.72
CA ILE A 504 20.77 -16.94 -21.83
C ILE A 504 22.05 -16.41 -22.50
N GLU A 505 23.17 -17.15 -22.51
CA GLU A 505 24.43 -16.73 -23.15
C GLU A 505 24.32 -16.55 -24.67
N HIS A 506 23.36 -17.21 -25.33
CA HIS A 506 23.05 -16.96 -26.73
C HIS A 506 22.28 -15.63 -26.92
N ARG A 507 21.60 -15.10 -25.90
CA ARG A 507 20.73 -13.90 -25.99
C ARG A 507 21.52 -12.58 -26.12
N GLU A 508 22.69 -12.49 -25.49
CA GLU A 508 23.55 -11.29 -25.53
C GLU A 508 24.27 -11.13 -26.89
N ASN A 509 24.63 -12.23 -27.54
CA ASN A 509 25.21 -12.22 -28.88
C ASN A 509 24.19 -11.76 -29.95
N PHE A 510 22.91 -12.11 -29.76
CA PHE A 510 21.81 -11.69 -30.65
C PHE A 510 21.47 -10.19 -30.49
N LEU A 511 21.44 -9.66 -29.26
CA LEU A 511 21.15 -8.24 -29.01
C LEU A 511 22.27 -7.31 -29.51
N SER A 512 23.52 -7.78 -29.49
CA SER A 512 24.67 -7.02 -29.97
C SER A 512 24.83 -7.00 -31.50
N GLN A 513 24.18 -7.94 -32.22
CA GLN A 513 24.05 -7.90 -33.69
C GLN A 513 22.99 -6.87 -34.15
N GLN A 514 21.82 -6.78 -33.49
CA GLN A 514 20.77 -5.81 -33.86
C GLN A 514 21.23 -4.34 -33.78
N ILE A 515 22.08 -4.00 -32.79
CA ILE A 515 22.58 -2.61 -32.63
C ILE A 515 23.61 -2.23 -33.71
N LYS A 516 24.22 -3.21 -34.40
CA LYS A 516 25.18 -2.96 -35.50
C LYS A 516 24.53 -2.76 -36.86
N GLU A 517 23.29 -3.22 -37.05
CA GLU A 517 22.61 -3.17 -38.36
C GLU A 517 21.71 -1.94 -38.56
N GLU A 518 21.26 -1.26 -37.50
CA GLU A 518 20.48 -0.02 -37.62
C GLU A 518 21.28 1.24 -38.03
N ARG A 519 22.59 1.13 -38.34
CA ARG A 519 23.43 2.24 -38.82
C ARG A 519 23.91 2.11 -40.27
N ARG A 520 23.20 1.36 -41.12
CA ARG A 520 23.41 1.41 -42.58
C ARG A 520 22.10 1.73 -43.31
N SER A 521 22.24 2.63 -44.28
CA SER A 521 21.22 3.52 -44.85
C SER A 521 20.55 3.01 -46.14
N HIS A 522 19.29 3.42 -46.34
CA HIS A 522 18.55 3.66 -47.60
C HIS A 522 18.19 2.47 -48.54
N MET A 523 17.06 2.63 -49.25
CA MET A 523 16.12 1.62 -49.82
C MET A 523 16.42 1.21 -51.31
N PRO A 524 15.60 0.36 -51.99
CA PRO A 524 15.65 -1.11 -52.23
C PRO A 524 15.92 -1.45 -53.74
N PRO A 525 15.59 -2.63 -54.33
CA PRO A 525 15.12 -3.93 -53.83
C PRO A 525 15.91 -5.17 -54.35
N ASP A 526 15.48 -6.35 -53.89
CA ASP A 526 15.56 -7.69 -54.49
C ASP A 526 16.42 -8.73 -53.73
N VAL A 527 15.71 -9.75 -53.25
CA VAL A 527 16.04 -11.01 -52.57
C VAL A 527 17.52 -11.28 -52.19
N SER A 528 17.79 -11.44 -50.88
CA SER A 528 18.44 -12.64 -50.29
C SER A 528 18.76 -12.46 -48.78
N ASP A 529 18.30 -13.45 -48.01
CA ASP A 529 18.96 -14.20 -46.94
C ASP A 529 19.91 -13.50 -45.95
N THR A 530 19.53 -13.50 -44.67
CA THR A 530 20.13 -14.31 -43.58
C THR A 530 19.59 -13.83 -42.23
N ASP A 531 18.62 -14.54 -41.64
CA ASP A 531 18.20 -14.40 -40.23
C ASP A 531 17.61 -15.78 -39.81
N GLU A 532 18.45 -16.81 -39.67
CA GLU A 532 18.03 -18.23 -39.50
C GLU A 532 18.69 -18.99 -38.32
N ASP A 533 19.37 -18.34 -37.38
CA ASP A 533 20.32 -19.07 -36.51
C ASP A 533 19.75 -19.64 -35.18
N LEU A 534 18.42 -19.64 -34.96
CA LEU A 534 17.80 -20.39 -33.84
C LEU A 534 16.45 -21.05 -34.19
N ASP A 535 15.73 -20.55 -35.19
CA ASP A 535 14.51 -21.20 -35.69
C ASP A 535 14.82 -22.63 -36.13
N LEU A 536 14.03 -23.60 -35.63
CA LEU A 536 14.13 -25.03 -35.96
C LEU A 536 15.31 -25.81 -35.35
N SER A 537 16.07 -25.23 -34.41
CA SER A 537 17.17 -25.93 -33.71
C SER A 537 16.78 -26.52 -32.35
N TRP A 538 15.67 -26.05 -31.78
CA TRP A 538 15.20 -26.47 -30.45
C TRP A 538 14.57 -27.87 -30.49
N LYS A 539 15.04 -28.78 -29.62
CA LYS A 539 14.66 -30.20 -29.61
C LYS A 539 14.24 -30.62 -28.20
N PRO A 540 13.32 -31.58 -28.07
CA PRO A 540 12.96 -32.11 -26.77
C PRO A 540 14.12 -32.93 -26.20
N LEU A 541 14.33 -32.81 -24.89
CA LEU A 541 15.32 -33.60 -24.16
C LEU A 541 14.85 -35.04 -23.97
N ILE A 542 13.55 -35.22 -23.69
CA ILE A 542 12.97 -36.52 -23.37
C ILE A 542 11.65 -36.66 -24.12
N LYS A 543 11.45 -37.81 -24.77
CA LYS A 543 10.17 -38.24 -25.34
C LYS A 543 9.67 -39.47 -24.59
N ILE A 544 8.48 -39.37 -24.02
CA ILE A 544 7.77 -40.46 -23.38
C ILE A 544 6.58 -40.85 -24.25
N ASN A 545 6.43 -42.14 -24.57
CA ASN A 545 5.23 -42.64 -25.24
C ASN A 545 4.33 -43.36 -24.22
N LEU A 546 3.07 -42.97 -24.16
CA LEU A 546 2.04 -43.56 -23.32
C LEU A 546 1.41 -44.75 -24.05
N CYS A 547 1.96 -45.94 -23.83
CA CYS A 547 1.42 -47.19 -24.37
C CYS A 547 1.24 -48.23 -23.25
N GLU A 548 0.24 -49.08 -23.37
CA GLU A 548 0.04 -50.21 -22.46
C GLU A 548 1.12 -51.29 -22.63
N ARG A 549 1.37 -52.06 -21.57
CA ARG A 549 2.49 -53.01 -21.50
C ARG A 549 2.34 -54.21 -22.44
N ASP A 550 1.10 -54.60 -22.78
CA ASP A 550 0.82 -55.90 -23.42
C ASP A 550 -0.16 -55.88 -24.62
N ASP A 551 -0.85 -54.77 -24.91
CA ASP A 551 -1.69 -54.60 -26.12
C ASP A 551 -1.32 -53.30 -26.85
N SER A 552 -1.52 -53.25 -28.17
CA SER A 552 -1.27 -52.06 -29.03
C SER A 552 -2.25 -50.90 -28.77
N THR A 553 -2.72 -50.75 -27.53
CA THR A 553 -3.62 -49.69 -27.12
C THR A 553 -2.79 -48.44 -26.84
N GLU A 554 -2.91 -47.52 -27.78
CA GLU A 554 -2.30 -46.20 -27.77
C GLU A 554 -3.19 -45.25 -26.96
N TYR A 555 -2.59 -44.51 -26.01
CA TYR A 555 -3.31 -43.54 -25.20
C TYR A 555 -3.00 -42.14 -25.73
N GLY A 556 -3.96 -41.47 -26.37
CA GLY A 556 -3.80 -40.10 -26.86
C GLY A 556 -4.07 -39.05 -25.76
N PRO A 557 -3.04 -38.49 -25.08
CA PRO A 557 -3.24 -37.51 -24.03
C PRO A 557 -3.75 -36.19 -24.60
N THR A 558 -4.76 -35.61 -23.95
CA THR A 558 -5.30 -34.28 -24.27
C THR A 558 -5.00 -33.26 -23.18
N ARG A 559 -4.93 -33.68 -21.92
CA ARG A 559 -4.62 -32.84 -20.75
C ARG A 559 -3.74 -33.58 -19.77
N MET A 560 -2.83 -32.87 -19.11
CA MET A 560 -1.97 -33.45 -18.08
C MET A 560 -2.04 -32.68 -16.76
N ASN A 561 -1.76 -33.39 -15.66
CA ASN A 561 -1.63 -32.79 -14.34
C ASN A 561 -0.42 -33.40 -13.61
N LEU A 562 0.52 -32.54 -13.20
CA LEU A 562 1.78 -32.91 -12.55
C LEU A 562 1.75 -32.49 -11.07
N LYS A 563 2.17 -33.39 -10.18
CA LYS A 563 2.07 -33.31 -8.70
C LYS A 563 2.71 -32.08 -8.05
N GLU A 564 3.74 -31.51 -8.67
CA GLU A 564 4.61 -30.50 -8.04
C GLU A 564 4.39 -29.07 -8.56
N LEU A 565 3.39 -28.86 -9.42
CA LEU A 565 3.18 -27.60 -10.13
C LEU A 565 2.05 -26.75 -9.58
N GLN A 566 2.27 -26.22 -8.38
CA GLN A 566 1.57 -25.02 -7.94
C GLN A 566 2.55 -23.85 -7.90
N TYR A 567 2.84 -23.29 -9.07
CA TYR A 567 3.35 -21.93 -9.09
C TYR A 567 2.20 -20.97 -8.80
N ARG A 568 2.08 -20.57 -7.54
CA ARG A 568 1.32 -19.36 -7.22
C ARG A 568 2.20 -18.17 -7.57
N TYR A 569 1.68 -17.25 -8.38
CA TYR A 569 2.17 -15.88 -8.34
C TYR A 569 1.82 -15.33 -6.96
N LYS A 570 2.77 -15.40 -6.03
CA LYS A 570 2.66 -14.76 -4.74
C LYS A 570 2.61 -13.26 -4.99
N ARG A 571 1.40 -12.71 -5.09
CA ARG A 571 1.21 -11.27 -4.92
C ARG A 571 1.63 -10.96 -3.49
N SER A 572 2.48 -9.95 -3.29
CA SER A 572 2.91 -9.46 -1.98
C SER A 572 1.72 -8.83 -1.24
N GLY A 573 0.74 -9.65 -0.85
CA GLY A 573 -0.30 -9.31 0.09
C GLY A 573 0.09 -9.88 1.45
N LYS A 574 0.23 -9.03 2.46
CA LYS A 574 0.44 -9.45 3.86
C LYS A 574 -0.82 -10.14 4.38
N ALA A 575 -1.02 -11.40 4.01
CA ALA A 575 -1.95 -12.28 4.71
C ALA A 575 -1.24 -12.79 5.97
N LYS A 576 -1.60 -12.23 7.13
CA LYS A 576 -1.18 -12.72 8.45
C LYS A 576 -1.75 -14.12 8.65
N SER A 577 -0.95 -15.16 8.50
CA SER A 577 -1.22 -16.44 9.15
C SER A 577 -0.84 -16.34 10.63
N LEU A 578 -1.85 -16.39 11.51
CA LEU A 578 -1.66 -16.59 12.93
C LEU A 578 -1.22 -18.05 13.17
N SER A 579 0.07 -18.28 13.32
CA SER A 579 0.63 -19.28 14.24
C SER A 579 2.15 -19.30 14.21
N ALA A 580 2.74 -19.48 15.41
CA ALA A 580 4.16 -19.62 15.73
C ALA A 580 5.01 -18.32 15.80
N LEU A 581 5.04 -17.76 17.02
CA LEU A 581 6.15 -16.98 17.55
C LEU A 581 7.48 -17.70 17.28
N ARG A 582 8.41 -17.04 16.59
CA ARG A 582 9.86 -17.04 16.91
C ARG A 582 10.54 -15.90 16.15
N THR A 583 11.18 -15.04 16.93
CA THR A 583 11.97 -13.87 16.52
C THR A 583 13.21 -14.27 15.71
N PRO A 584 13.59 -13.52 14.66
CA PRO A 584 14.96 -13.55 14.15
C PRO A 584 15.75 -12.36 14.69
N ILE A 585 16.81 -12.67 15.42
CA ILE A 585 17.88 -11.76 15.82
C ILE A 585 18.72 -11.45 14.58
N LYS A 586 18.94 -10.17 14.30
CA LYS A 586 19.96 -9.67 13.36
C LYS A 586 21.34 -9.95 13.95
N GLU A 587 22.24 -10.55 13.18
CA GLU A 587 23.68 -10.30 13.31
C GLU A 587 24.42 -10.68 12.03
N SER A 588 25.39 -9.84 11.65
CA SER A 588 26.22 -9.89 10.44
C SER A 588 27.65 -10.33 10.83
N PRO A 589 28.63 -10.44 9.92
CA PRO A 589 29.42 -11.65 9.69
C PRO A 589 30.84 -11.57 10.30
N TYR A 590 31.64 -12.60 9.98
CA TYR A 590 33.06 -12.83 10.31
C TYR A 590 33.31 -13.62 11.60
N THR A 591 33.82 -14.84 11.44
CA THR A 591 35.15 -15.28 11.90
C THR A 591 35.25 -16.81 11.88
N GLU A 592 36.43 -17.31 11.48
CA GLU A 592 37.00 -18.65 11.72
C GLU A 592 36.56 -19.87 10.88
N MET A 593 37.41 -20.08 9.88
CA MET A 593 37.75 -21.33 9.22
C MET A 593 38.46 -22.30 10.18
N SER A 594 38.04 -23.56 10.27
CA SER A 594 38.96 -24.72 10.38
C SER A 594 38.26 -26.09 10.31
N THR A 595 38.56 -26.79 9.20
CA THR A 595 38.94 -28.20 9.09
C THR A 595 38.07 -29.37 9.59
N SER A 596 37.75 -30.22 8.61
CA SER A 596 37.80 -31.71 8.60
C SER A 596 36.70 -32.46 9.38
N SER A 597 36.09 -33.54 8.93
CA SER A 597 36.25 -34.40 7.75
C SER A 597 35.02 -35.32 7.65
N SER A 598 34.61 -35.64 6.43
CA SER A 598 34.08 -36.95 6.01
C SER A 598 32.82 -37.50 6.70
N LYS A 599 31.69 -37.51 5.97
CA LYS A 599 31.07 -38.75 5.45
C LYS A 599 29.73 -38.47 4.73
N ASN A 600 29.59 -39.12 3.58
CA ASN A 600 28.38 -39.44 2.82
C ASN A 600 27.80 -38.35 1.91
N LEU A 601 28.13 -38.49 0.62
CA LEU A 601 27.31 -38.03 -0.50
C LEU A 601 25.97 -38.78 -0.48
N GLU A 602 24.86 -38.05 -0.47
CA GLU A 602 23.59 -38.54 -0.99
C GLU A 602 23.22 -37.69 -2.20
N VAL A 603 23.05 -38.38 -3.33
CA VAL A 603 22.76 -37.86 -4.66
C VAL A 603 21.24 -37.83 -4.84
N LEU A 604 20.70 -36.66 -5.20
CA LEU A 604 19.40 -36.41 -5.83
C LEU A 604 18.29 -37.45 -5.57
N GLU A 605 17.61 -37.33 -4.43
CA GLU A 605 16.29 -37.92 -4.23
C GLU A 605 15.20 -36.84 -4.31
N ASN A 606 14.22 -37.05 -5.19
CA ASN A 606 12.89 -36.44 -5.23
C ASN A 606 12.65 -35.24 -6.18
N ILE A 607 12.51 -35.53 -7.48
CA ILE A 607 11.40 -34.94 -8.26
C ILE A 607 10.23 -35.92 -8.09
N SER A 608 9.07 -35.46 -7.64
CA SER A 608 7.90 -36.32 -7.54
C SER A 608 7.36 -36.63 -8.95
N THR A 609 7.40 -37.91 -9.32
CA THR A 609 7.23 -38.41 -10.69
C THR A 609 5.84 -39.00 -10.97
N ASP A 610 4.84 -38.57 -10.21
CA ASP A 610 3.45 -39.00 -10.36
C ASP A 610 2.68 -37.98 -11.20
N PHE A 611 2.00 -38.42 -12.25
CA PHE A 611 1.18 -37.55 -13.07
C PHE A 611 -0.11 -38.23 -13.55
N PHE A 612 -1.16 -37.42 -13.71
CA PHE A 612 -2.44 -37.83 -14.27
C PHE A 612 -2.55 -37.29 -15.69
N VAL A 613 -3.13 -38.12 -16.57
CA VAL A 613 -3.37 -37.78 -17.96
C VAL A 613 -4.82 -38.06 -18.28
N GLY A 614 -5.48 -37.10 -18.92
CA GLY A 614 -6.77 -37.30 -19.55
C GLY A 614 -6.58 -37.58 -21.04
N ASN A 615 -7.29 -38.56 -21.56
CA ASN A 615 -7.15 -39.00 -22.95
C ASN A 615 -8.33 -38.58 -23.84
N GLU A 616 -8.15 -38.73 -25.15
CA GLU A 616 -9.20 -38.50 -26.16
C GLU A 616 -10.40 -39.46 -26.02
N ASP A 617 -10.19 -40.66 -25.46
CA ASP A 617 -11.26 -41.65 -25.25
C ASP A 617 -12.10 -41.43 -23.98
N GLY A 618 -11.86 -40.35 -23.21
CA GLY A 618 -12.61 -40.09 -21.98
C GLY A 618 -12.06 -40.79 -20.72
N GLU A 619 -10.81 -41.26 -20.80
CA GLU A 619 -10.15 -42.04 -19.76
C GLU A 619 -9.13 -41.20 -18.98
N VAL A 620 -9.12 -41.37 -17.65
CA VAL A 620 -8.08 -40.82 -16.79
C VAL A 620 -7.07 -41.91 -16.49
N VAL A 621 -5.82 -41.68 -16.88
CA VAL A 621 -4.69 -42.59 -16.65
C VAL A 621 -3.76 -41.98 -15.61
N TYR A 622 -3.50 -42.73 -14.54
CA TYR A 622 -2.47 -42.41 -13.56
C TYR A 622 -1.18 -43.16 -13.89
N SER A 623 -0.06 -42.45 -13.97
CA SER A 623 1.24 -43.05 -14.24
C SER A 623 2.28 -42.58 -13.23
N ASN A 624 3.00 -43.53 -12.63
CA ASN A 624 4.18 -43.26 -11.80
C ASN A 624 5.44 -43.55 -12.64
N TRP A 625 6.22 -42.50 -12.90
CA TRP A 625 7.53 -42.61 -13.49
C TRP A 625 8.60 -42.77 -12.39
N LYS A 626 9.69 -43.47 -12.63
CA LYS A 626 10.90 -43.34 -11.79
C LYS A 626 12.08 -43.41 -12.74
N MET A 627 12.79 -42.30 -12.89
CA MET A 627 13.95 -42.21 -13.78
C MET A 627 15.06 -43.12 -13.25
N LYS A 628 15.49 -44.09 -14.07
CA LYS A 628 16.87 -44.59 -14.00
C LYS A 628 17.60 -43.92 -15.15
N ILE A 629 18.48 -42.99 -14.81
CA ILE A 629 19.44 -42.38 -15.76
C ILE A 629 20.25 -43.55 -16.33
N ASP A 630 20.03 -43.90 -17.60
CA ASP A 630 20.92 -44.69 -18.49
C ASP A 630 20.22 -45.33 -19.72
N THR A 631 18.95 -45.06 -20.02
CA THR A 631 18.37 -45.55 -21.29
C THR A 631 17.31 -44.59 -21.84
N SER A 632 17.51 -44.12 -23.08
CA SER A 632 16.69 -43.15 -23.82
C SER A 632 15.27 -43.64 -24.21
N SER A 633 14.76 -44.67 -23.54
CA SER A 633 13.39 -45.16 -23.66
C SER A 633 12.98 -45.77 -22.32
N ALA A 634 12.46 -44.94 -21.42
CA ALA A 634 11.95 -45.38 -20.13
C ALA A 634 10.47 -45.75 -20.27
N LYS A 635 10.10 -46.98 -19.89
CA LYS A 635 8.72 -47.47 -19.94
C LYS A 635 7.99 -47.21 -18.60
N PRO A 636 6.71 -46.79 -18.60
CA PRO A 636 5.94 -46.56 -17.38
C PRO A 636 5.78 -47.86 -16.57
N LYS A 637 5.90 -47.76 -15.23
CA LYS A 637 5.95 -48.95 -14.38
C LYS A 637 4.59 -49.42 -13.86
N HIS A 638 3.62 -48.52 -13.66
CA HIS A 638 2.25 -48.83 -13.24
C HIS A 638 1.26 -47.80 -13.80
N SER A 639 0.26 -48.26 -14.55
CA SER A 639 -0.86 -47.44 -15.07
C SER A 639 -2.18 -47.90 -14.45
N GLN A 640 -2.82 -47.05 -13.65
CA GLN A 640 -4.22 -47.27 -13.26
C GLN A 640 -5.13 -46.49 -14.21
N LYS A 641 -6.20 -47.14 -14.68
CA LYS A 641 -7.11 -46.61 -15.69
C LYS A 641 -8.51 -46.47 -15.12
N TYR A 642 -9.11 -45.30 -15.35
CA TYR A 642 -10.48 -45.02 -14.98
C TYR A 642 -11.25 -44.50 -16.21
N THR A 643 -12.16 -45.32 -16.73
CA THR A 643 -13.06 -44.96 -17.84
C THR A 643 -14.36 -44.39 -17.26
N LEU A 644 -14.51 -43.07 -17.31
CA LEU A 644 -15.66 -42.39 -16.70
C LEU A 644 -16.38 -41.43 -17.64
N HIS A 645 -15.61 -40.67 -18.42
CA HIS A 645 -16.16 -39.70 -19.36
C HIS A 645 -16.58 -40.41 -20.64
N THR A 646 -17.57 -39.85 -21.31
CA THR A 646 -18.14 -40.41 -22.55
C THR A 646 -17.43 -39.92 -23.79
N GLU A 647 -16.63 -38.86 -23.66
CA GLU A 647 -15.95 -38.16 -24.74
C GLU A 647 -14.60 -37.64 -24.23
N THR A 648 -13.83 -37.02 -25.12
CA THR A 648 -12.53 -36.40 -24.86
C THR A 648 -12.52 -35.57 -23.58
N ILE A 649 -11.49 -35.79 -22.75
CA ILE A 649 -11.28 -34.99 -21.54
C ILE A 649 -10.74 -33.62 -21.98
N ASN A 650 -11.50 -32.57 -21.72
CA ASN A 650 -11.12 -31.20 -22.07
C ASN A 650 -10.48 -30.45 -20.90
N THR A 651 -10.71 -30.90 -19.67
CA THR A 651 -10.20 -30.26 -18.46
C THR A 651 -9.68 -31.32 -17.50
N LEU A 652 -8.46 -31.15 -17.02
CA LEU A 652 -7.88 -31.94 -15.94
C LEU A 652 -7.11 -30.99 -15.00
N GLN A 653 -7.73 -30.55 -13.91
CA GLN A 653 -7.21 -29.48 -13.06
C GLN A 653 -7.13 -29.90 -11.58
N GLN A 654 -5.95 -29.77 -10.98
CA GLN A 654 -5.76 -29.93 -9.54
C GLN A 654 -6.47 -28.80 -8.77
N SER A 655 -6.98 -29.11 -7.58
CA SER A 655 -7.56 -28.12 -6.69
C SER A 655 -6.50 -27.09 -6.25
N PRO A 656 -6.79 -25.78 -6.28
CA PRO A 656 -5.89 -24.74 -5.74
C PRO A 656 -5.63 -24.84 -4.23
N PHE A 657 -6.47 -25.62 -3.51
CA PHE A 657 -6.46 -25.77 -2.06
C PHE A 657 -5.91 -27.12 -1.60
N PHE A 658 -6.20 -28.18 -2.36
CA PHE A 658 -5.84 -29.55 -2.00
C PHE A 658 -4.95 -30.18 -3.06
N LYS A 659 -3.72 -30.55 -2.67
CA LYS A 659 -2.74 -31.17 -3.58
C LYS A 659 -3.11 -32.58 -4.02
N ASP A 660 -3.92 -33.26 -3.24
CA ASP A 660 -4.37 -34.62 -3.49
C ASP A 660 -5.71 -34.66 -4.25
N ILE A 661 -6.35 -33.54 -4.58
CA ILE A 661 -7.65 -33.50 -5.26
C ILE A 661 -7.52 -32.90 -6.66
N PHE A 662 -8.16 -33.52 -7.65
CA PHE A 662 -8.26 -32.99 -9.00
C PHE A 662 -9.64 -33.18 -9.61
N LEU A 663 -9.98 -32.30 -10.54
CA LEU A 663 -11.23 -32.25 -11.31
C LEU A 663 -10.95 -32.72 -12.73
N SER A 664 -11.78 -33.63 -13.24
CA SER A 664 -11.80 -34.00 -14.66
C SER A 664 -13.17 -33.67 -15.26
N ILE A 665 -13.17 -33.12 -16.47
CA ILE A 665 -14.37 -32.80 -17.23
C ILE A 665 -14.22 -33.34 -18.65
N GLY A 666 -15.25 -34.04 -19.10
CA GLY A 666 -15.31 -34.64 -20.43
C GLY A 666 -16.73 -35.06 -20.78
N GLY A 667 -17.17 -34.73 -21.99
CA GLY A 667 -18.52 -34.98 -22.46
C GLY A 667 -19.58 -34.29 -21.61
N GLN A 668 -20.47 -35.07 -21.00
CA GLN A 668 -21.62 -34.57 -20.21
C GLN A 668 -21.45 -34.80 -18.69
N LYS A 669 -20.23 -35.09 -18.23
CA LYS A 669 -19.96 -35.40 -16.83
C LYS A 669 -18.70 -34.73 -16.33
N PHE A 670 -18.69 -34.38 -15.05
CA PHE A 670 -17.46 -34.07 -14.31
C PHE A 670 -17.25 -35.09 -13.19
N ALA A 671 -16.00 -35.20 -12.75
CA ALA A 671 -15.63 -36.01 -11.61
C ALA A 671 -14.50 -35.39 -10.80
N ILE A 672 -14.60 -35.55 -9.48
CA ILE A 672 -13.60 -35.12 -8.50
C ILE A 672 -12.92 -36.36 -7.96
N TRP A 673 -11.61 -36.37 -8.03
CA TRP A 673 -10.77 -37.50 -7.67
C TRP A 673 -9.88 -37.15 -6.50
N LYS A 674 -9.47 -38.17 -5.74
CA LYS A 674 -8.46 -38.03 -4.70
C LYS A 674 -7.32 -39.01 -4.89
N GLU A 675 -6.10 -38.51 -4.84
CA GLU A 675 -4.88 -39.29 -4.90
C GLU A 675 -4.84 -40.31 -3.76
N GLY A 676 -4.46 -41.55 -4.07
CA GLY A 676 -4.45 -42.67 -3.12
C GLY A 676 -5.80 -43.37 -2.94
N VAL A 677 -6.89 -42.85 -3.51
CA VAL A 677 -8.19 -43.56 -3.54
C VAL A 677 -8.30 -44.35 -4.84
N THR A 678 -8.20 -45.67 -4.75
CA THR A 678 -8.21 -46.57 -5.92
C THR A 678 -9.61 -47.08 -6.30
N ASN A 679 -10.63 -46.76 -5.51
CA ASN A 679 -12.00 -47.28 -5.69
C ASN A 679 -12.84 -46.43 -6.66
N GLY A 680 -12.26 -45.42 -7.31
CA GLY A 680 -12.94 -44.49 -8.22
C GLY A 680 -12.96 -43.04 -7.71
N PRO A 681 -13.74 -42.15 -8.36
CA PRO A 681 -13.82 -40.74 -7.99
C PRO A 681 -14.54 -40.55 -6.64
N ILE A 682 -14.21 -39.47 -5.92
CA ILE A 682 -14.92 -39.08 -4.69
C ILE A 682 -16.35 -38.64 -5.01
N LEU A 683 -16.47 -37.83 -6.06
CA LEU A 683 -17.74 -37.30 -6.53
C LEU A 683 -17.80 -37.45 -8.04
N GLN A 684 -18.92 -37.95 -8.52
CA GLN A 684 -19.23 -38.03 -9.93
C GLN A 684 -20.58 -37.37 -10.18
N SER A 685 -20.65 -36.53 -11.21
CA SER A 685 -21.90 -35.90 -11.61
C SER A 685 -22.84 -36.86 -12.35
N SER A 686 -24.12 -36.54 -12.31
CA SER A 686 -25.10 -37.06 -13.27
C SER A 686 -24.79 -36.52 -14.69
N CYS A 687 -25.34 -37.16 -15.72
CA CYS A 687 -25.24 -36.64 -17.08
C CYS A 687 -26.00 -35.32 -17.19
N SER A 688 -25.33 -34.25 -17.60
CA SER A 688 -25.95 -32.98 -17.93
C SER A 688 -26.75 -33.05 -19.23
N ALA A 689 -27.70 -32.12 -19.40
CA ALA A 689 -28.50 -32.03 -20.61
C ALA A 689 -27.72 -31.52 -21.84
N GLY A 690 -26.60 -30.82 -21.62
CA GLY A 690 -25.69 -30.33 -22.67
C GLY A 690 -24.26 -30.76 -22.41
N ARG A 691 -23.37 -30.59 -23.38
CA ARG A 691 -21.95 -30.96 -23.27
C ARG A 691 -21.18 -29.92 -22.47
N TYR A 692 -20.31 -30.39 -21.58
CA TYR A 692 -19.33 -29.58 -20.88
C TYR A 692 -18.08 -29.39 -21.74
N THR A 693 -17.66 -28.14 -21.89
CA THR A 693 -16.62 -27.75 -22.85
C THR A 693 -15.36 -27.20 -22.18
N ALA A 694 -15.50 -26.57 -21.01
CA ALA A 694 -14.41 -26.08 -20.19
C ALA A 694 -14.81 -26.14 -18.72
N GLY A 695 -13.85 -26.17 -17.80
CA GLY A 695 -14.13 -25.83 -16.42
C GLY A 695 -12.89 -25.46 -15.62
N GLN A 696 -13.11 -24.80 -14.50
CA GLN A 696 -12.05 -24.39 -13.60
C GLN A 696 -12.55 -24.27 -12.16
N TRP A 697 -11.70 -24.65 -11.21
CA TRP A 697 -11.85 -24.32 -9.78
C TRP A 697 -11.89 -22.81 -9.53
N SER A 698 -12.67 -22.42 -8.53
CA SER A 698 -12.52 -21.09 -7.91
C SER A 698 -11.13 -20.98 -7.26
N LEU A 699 -10.55 -19.79 -7.30
CA LEU A 699 -9.24 -19.50 -6.69
C LEU A 699 -9.35 -19.13 -5.21
N THR A 700 -10.56 -18.84 -4.72
CA THR A 700 -10.80 -18.34 -3.36
C THR A 700 -11.67 -19.24 -2.50
N ARG A 701 -12.60 -20.00 -3.10
CA ARG A 701 -13.46 -20.96 -2.38
C ARG A 701 -13.19 -22.41 -2.80
N PRO A 702 -12.80 -23.30 -1.87
CA PRO A 702 -12.49 -24.70 -2.17
C PRO A 702 -13.64 -25.53 -2.75
N GLY A 703 -14.88 -25.27 -2.32
CA GLY A 703 -16.06 -26.02 -2.73
C GLY A 703 -16.71 -25.52 -4.02
N VAL A 704 -16.12 -24.52 -4.69
CA VAL A 704 -16.72 -23.85 -5.85
C VAL A 704 -15.91 -24.09 -7.12
N PHE A 705 -16.59 -24.43 -8.21
CA PHE A 705 -16.01 -24.51 -9.55
C PHE A 705 -17.02 -24.11 -10.62
N PHE A 706 -16.50 -23.67 -11.76
CA PHE A 706 -17.25 -23.16 -12.90
C PHE A 706 -17.12 -24.13 -14.07
N ILE A 707 -18.22 -24.42 -14.77
CA ILE A 707 -18.21 -25.28 -15.96
C ILE A 707 -18.94 -24.58 -17.11
N GLY A 708 -18.28 -24.47 -18.25
CA GLY A 708 -18.85 -23.95 -19.50
C GLY A 708 -19.57 -25.04 -20.29
N ARG A 709 -20.65 -24.66 -20.96
CA ARG A 709 -21.45 -25.55 -21.81
C ARG A 709 -21.40 -25.16 -23.28
N ASP A 710 -21.74 -26.12 -24.13
CA ASP A 710 -21.93 -25.97 -25.58
C ASP A 710 -23.03 -24.98 -25.98
N ASN A 711 -24.00 -24.71 -25.11
CA ASN A 711 -25.09 -23.77 -25.36
C ASN A 711 -24.82 -22.34 -24.86
N GLY A 712 -23.59 -22.05 -24.40
CA GLY A 712 -23.20 -20.72 -23.93
C GLY A 712 -23.56 -20.41 -22.48
N ASN A 713 -24.03 -21.41 -21.72
CA ASN A 713 -24.28 -21.29 -20.29
C ASN A 713 -23.05 -21.69 -19.45
N ILE A 714 -22.87 -21.00 -18.32
CA ILE A 714 -21.94 -21.41 -17.27
C ILE A 714 -22.74 -21.99 -16.11
N ASP A 715 -22.35 -23.18 -15.69
CA ASP A 715 -22.78 -23.79 -14.43
C ASP A 715 -21.84 -23.39 -13.30
N ILE A 716 -22.42 -22.88 -12.21
CA ILE A 716 -21.73 -22.58 -10.97
C ILE A 716 -22.06 -23.69 -9.98
N TRP A 717 -21.05 -24.49 -9.64
CA TRP A 717 -21.18 -25.54 -8.64
C TRP A 717 -20.68 -25.02 -7.30
N ASP A 718 -21.53 -25.09 -6.28
CA ASP A 718 -21.16 -24.87 -4.87
C ASP A 718 -21.53 -26.15 -4.14
N LEU A 719 -20.50 -26.98 -3.87
CA LEU A 719 -20.68 -28.31 -3.28
C LEU A 719 -21.26 -28.29 -1.88
N LEU A 720 -21.16 -27.16 -1.16
CA LEU A 720 -21.77 -26.98 0.15
C LEU A 720 -23.28 -26.72 0.05
N LYS A 721 -23.75 -26.19 -1.08
CA LYS A 721 -25.19 -25.97 -1.35
C LYS A 721 -25.85 -27.19 -1.98
N LYS A 722 -25.28 -27.68 -3.09
CA LYS A 722 -25.84 -28.79 -3.87
C LYS A 722 -24.73 -29.62 -4.52
N THR A 723 -24.87 -30.94 -4.45
CA THR A 723 -23.91 -31.90 -5.05
C THR A 723 -24.46 -32.65 -6.27
N HIS A 724 -25.78 -32.66 -6.47
CA HIS A 724 -26.46 -33.44 -7.52
C HIS A 724 -26.83 -32.61 -8.76
N GLU A 725 -26.83 -31.28 -8.64
CA GLU A 725 -27.16 -30.33 -9.70
C GLU A 725 -26.39 -29.02 -9.47
N PRO A 726 -26.15 -28.20 -10.51
CA PRO A 726 -25.48 -26.92 -10.33
C PRO A 726 -26.27 -26.01 -9.39
N SER A 727 -25.55 -25.25 -8.56
CA SER A 727 -26.17 -24.33 -7.61
C SER A 727 -26.86 -23.16 -8.32
N HIS A 728 -26.24 -22.70 -9.41
CA HIS A 728 -26.74 -21.66 -10.29
C HIS A 728 -26.24 -21.90 -11.72
N PHE A 729 -26.93 -21.36 -12.71
CA PHE A 729 -26.45 -21.33 -14.09
C PHE A 729 -26.80 -20.00 -14.73
N GLN A 730 -25.93 -19.48 -15.58
CA GLN A 730 -26.11 -18.18 -16.23
C GLN A 730 -25.76 -18.27 -17.72
N ASN A 731 -26.58 -17.68 -18.58
CA ASN A 731 -26.28 -17.57 -20.01
C ASN A 731 -25.35 -16.38 -20.24
N ILE A 732 -24.19 -16.63 -20.85
CA ILE A 732 -23.19 -15.59 -21.14
C ILE A 732 -23.13 -15.30 -22.64
N SER A 733 -23.08 -16.36 -23.46
CA SER A 733 -23.09 -16.25 -24.92
C SER A 733 -24.23 -17.08 -25.52
N LYS A 734 -24.52 -16.84 -26.79
CA LYS A 734 -25.43 -17.66 -27.61
C LYS A 734 -24.71 -18.82 -28.30
N SER A 735 -23.41 -18.94 -28.09
CA SER A 735 -22.50 -19.83 -28.79
C SER A 735 -21.72 -20.69 -27.79
N ILE A 736 -20.91 -21.63 -28.27
CA ILE A 736 -20.19 -22.59 -27.42
C ILE A 736 -19.15 -21.84 -26.58
N ILE A 737 -19.15 -22.06 -25.25
CA ILE A 737 -18.04 -21.60 -24.39
C ILE A 737 -16.82 -22.46 -24.66
N THR A 738 -15.68 -21.85 -24.95
CA THR A 738 -14.45 -22.57 -25.32
C THR A 738 -13.45 -22.65 -24.19
N PHE A 739 -13.34 -21.61 -23.36
CA PHE A 739 -12.36 -21.54 -22.28
C PHE A 739 -12.91 -20.74 -21.10
N ILE A 740 -12.49 -21.10 -19.88
CA ILE A 740 -12.81 -20.39 -18.65
C ILE A 740 -11.53 -20.21 -17.84
N SER A 741 -11.27 -18.99 -17.37
CA SER A 741 -10.07 -18.65 -16.60
C SER A 741 -10.39 -17.63 -15.52
N PRO A 742 -10.45 -18.03 -14.23
CA PRO A 742 -10.66 -17.12 -13.11
C PRO A 742 -9.37 -16.36 -12.76
N SER A 743 -9.54 -15.17 -12.19
CA SER A 743 -8.46 -14.30 -11.71
C SER A 743 -8.88 -13.60 -10.42
N SER A 744 -7.95 -13.46 -9.48
CA SER A 744 -8.14 -12.70 -8.25
C SER A 744 -7.50 -11.30 -8.39
N ALA A 745 -8.34 -10.28 -8.53
CA ALA A 745 -7.92 -8.90 -8.70
C ALA A 745 -7.49 -8.26 -7.37
N SER A 746 -8.32 -8.41 -6.35
CA SER A 746 -8.10 -7.97 -4.98
C SER A 746 -8.60 -9.04 -4.00
N ALA A 747 -8.63 -8.74 -2.70
CA ALA A 747 -9.23 -9.63 -1.70
C ALA A 747 -10.77 -9.70 -1.82
N GLU A 748 -11.38 -8.68 -2.44
CA GLU A 748 -12.84 -8.52 -2.53
C GLU A 748 -13.35 -8.67 -3.97
N GLN A 749 -12.49 -8.42 -4.97
CA GLN A 749 -12.84 -8.44 -6.38
C GLN A 749 -12.16 -9.59 -7.11
N HIS A 750 -12.98 -10.38 -7.79
CA HIS A 750 -12.56 -11.56 -8.55
C HIS A 750 -13.24 -11.56 -9.91
N PHE A 751 -12.50 -11.97 -10.95
CA PHE A 751 -13.00 -12.01 -12.32
C PHE A 751 -12.99 -13.44 -12.86
N LEU A 752 -13.89 -13.70 -13.80
CA LEU A 752 -13.98 -14.90 -14.59
C LEU A 752 -13.91 -14.49 -16.06
N ALA A 753 -12.80 -14.83 -16.73
CA ALA A 753 -12.71 -14.73 -18.18
C ALA A 753 -13.38 -15.95 -18.82
N VAL A 754 -14.25 -15.69 -19.78
CA VAL A 754 -15.06 -16.69 -20.48
C VAL A 754 -15.00 -16.39 -21.95
N SER A 755 -14.46 -17.31 -22.75
CA SER A 755 -14.39 -17.13 -24.19
C SER A 755 -15.42 -17.98 -24.92
N ASP A 756 -15.80 -17.52 -26.12
CA ASP A 756 -16.72 -18.23 -26.99
C ASP A 756 -16.08 -18.63 -28.33
N ASN A 757 -16.80 -19.45 -29.12
CA ASN A 757 -16.31 -19.92 -30.42
C ASN A 757 -16.46 -18.90 -31.57
N LEU A 758 -17.06 -17.74 -31.31
CA LEU A 758 -17.22 -16.64 -32.27
C LEU A 758 -16.09 -15.61 -32.17
N GLY A 759 -15.15 -15.79 -31.23
CA GLY A 759 -14.00 -14.92 -31.04
C GLY A 759 -14.24 -13.82 -30.02
N VAL A 760 -15.21 -14.00 -29.13
CA VAL A 760 -15.54 -13.05 -28.06
C VAL A 760 -15.00 -13.53 -26.73
N LEU A 761 -14.27 -12.67 -26.04
CA LEU A 761 -13.84 -12.87 -24.67
C LEU A 761 -14.70 -12.00 -23.75
N HIS A 762 -15.47 -12.62 -22.86
CA HIS A 762 -16.25 -11.96 -21.84
C HIS A 762 -15.50 -11.99 -20.51
N ILE A 763 -15.40 -10.84 -19.84
CA ILE A 763 -14.91 -10.72 -18.47
C ILE A 763 -16.12 -10.50 -17.57
N LEU A 764 -16.29 -11.39 -16.61
CA LEU A 764 -17.38 -11.34 -15.63
C LEU A 764 -16.81 -11.14 -14.23
N GLU A 765 -17.46 -10.36 -13.39
CA GLU A 765 -17.14 -10.23 -11.97
C GLU A 765 -17.87 -11.30 -11.17
N ILE A 766 -17.14 -11.97 -10.28
CA ILE A 766 -17.64 -13.04 -9.43
C ILE A 766 -18.17 -12.42 -8.14
N CYS A 767 -19.45 -12.66 -7.83
CA CYS A 767 -20.06 -12.10 -6.63
C CYS A 767 -19.38 -12.57 -5.33
N GLN A 768 -19.43 -11.73 -4.30
CA GLN A 768 -18.79 -11.96 -3.00
C GLN A 768 -19.17 -13.31 -2.35
N THR A 769 -20.41 -13.80 -2.56
CA THR A 769 -20.88 -15.10 -2.04
C THR A 769 -20.09 -16.29 -2.60
N LEU A 770 -19.54 -16.18 -3.80
CA LEU A 770 -18.71 -17.20 -4.44
C LEU A 770 -17.21 -17.00 -4.18
N CYS A 771 -16.85 -15.90 -3.51
CA CYS A 771 -15.46 -15.51 -3.24
C CYS A 771 -15.06 -15.68 -1.78
N HIS A 772 -15.95 -15.40 -0.82
CA HIS A 772 -15.63 -15.52 0.60
C HIS A 772 -15.79 -16.96 1.10
N PRO A 773 -14.69 -17.63 1.51
CA PRO A 773 -14.77 -18.98 2.05
C PRO A 773 -15.48 -18.99 3.41
N LEU A 774 -16.22 -20.06 3.68
CA LEU A 774 -16.78 -20.30 5.00
C LEU A 774 -15.69 -20.81 5.96
N SER A 775 -15.80 -20.51 7.26
CA SER A 775 -14.74 -20.78 8.25
C SER A 775 -14.37 -22.27 8.43
N ASN A 776 -15.17 -23.20 7.91
CA ASN A 776 -14.94 -24.65 7.95
C ASN A 776 -15.16 -25.33 6.57
N GLU A 777 -14.95 -24.59 5.46
CA GLU A 777 -15.08 -25.11 4.08
C GLU A 777 -13.97 -26.08 3.66
#